data_AF-A0A8T2TS37-F1
#
_entry.id   AF-A0A8T2TS37-F1
#
_cell.length_a   1.000
_cell.length_b   1.000
_cell.length_c   1.000
_cell.angle_alpha   90.00
_cell.angle_beta   90.00
_cell.angle_gamma   90.00
#
_symmetry.space_group_name_H-M   'P 1'
#
loop_
_entity.id
_entity.type
_entity.pdbx_description
1 polymer ?
#
loop_
_entity_poly.entity_id
_entity_poly.type
_entity_poly.pdbx_seq_one_letter_code
_entity_poly.pdbx_strand_id
1 'polypeptide(L)'
;MDLHRQSSPSPFSSTSPLPFRCLTPLSLTGSPHRSCLNYLRDPTMKRYMERICCPEEAQKGLPHAAFNPAHSTPSEAEFKFSSLTPSPVPHPSRIPSTVVPNALSVDVPGAFHIGCSEHMDIDISAASFSSSVQFHEQHSTTCKSLKCSGVPCSDSSMEQNDHLRTGDHESMMLAAVDMGTNSFHMVVARVDCDGDFQVLDSEKEYVQLGSGSALGLITPEAETRAIETMKRFKTLACAYNAPLRVVATSAVREAVNRGSFVANIFEKVGIEVEVLSGREEACLIYRGVLQALPVYDKQVLVIDVGGGSTEVVVGITGRPIHAESIKLGHLRLTDIFIGSGNELVPKNQLSDMRKHVRKVLHESGIPERARSAGFELAIGSSGTIETIEQIINQGFAGDCVTLLITEQSQLESYGFRQREFTRHELGVVVQKLLKARTNEQRAKAFGLSLKRAEVLVAGAVLLEEIFIAFDIHKMRVSPYALREGVIIDTLSKTWDGYKFSPNVRWNSVLSLAKRFYDNQRFESASHSAYLALDIFNGLRMSMTSTGTDHISEVVSLFDEADAELLKASVTLHAIGMSIGFRDYHKHSNYLIKNNDSLVGYSPVETKMMALLAQYHRKKVPSKKDEDFAQLSPEAQVRTRALCAIARIAVALNRCHKSAVKAVFVIQESDTCVLVIVPSIDPGSNKLHDVSLELWAAQHKVELFEKVFKCKVSIVITDHRDELFQSG
;
A
#
# COMPACT_ATOMS: atom_id res chain seq x y z
N MET A 1 -4.73 -14.80 93.13
CA MET A 1 -4.72 -13.47 92.49
C MET A 1 -3.30 -13.07 92.11
N ASP A 2 -2.92 -13.17 90.85
CA ASP A 2 -2.39 -14.35 90.13
C ASP A 2 -1.39 -13.80 89.08
N LEU A 3 -0.11 -14.23 89.03
CA LEU A 3 0.46 -15.39 88.30
C LEU A 3 0.29 -15.26 86.77
N HIS A 4 1.17 -15.62 85.82
CA HIS A 4 2.48 -16.30 85.74
C HIS A 4 2.90 -16.27 84.23
N ARG A 5 4.20 -16.22 83.89
CA ARG A 5 5.00 -17.19 83.09
C ARG A 5 4.64 -17.54 81.62
N GLN A 6 5.71 -17.54 80.79
CA GLN A 6 6.14 -18.56 79.80
C GLN A 6 5.26 -18.77 78.54
N SER A 7 5.71 -19.13 77.33
CA SER A 7 6.90 -19.87 76.86
C SER A 7 6.98 -19.80 75.32
N SER A 8 8.18 -19.83 74.76
CA SER A 8 8.50 -20.31 73.38
C SER A 8 8.34 -21.85 73.30
N PRO A 9 8.35 -22.55 72.13
CA PRO A 9 9.55 -22.66 71.29
C PRO A 9 9.32 -22.87 69.77
N SER A 10 10.39 -22.72 68.99
CA SER A 10 10.61 -23.33 67.67
C SER A 10 10.76 -24.86 67.80
N PRO A 11 10.91 -25.67 66.71
CA PRO A 11 12.27 -25.83 66.16
C PRO A 11 12.45 -26.39 64.70
N PHE A 12 13.72 -26.39 64.24
CA PHE A 12 14.41 -27.28 63.27
C PHE A 12 13.98 -27.25 61.76
N SER A 13 14.82 -26.73 60.85
CA SER A 13 15.94 -27.38 60.08
C SER A 13 15.42 -28.32 58.97
N SER A 14 15.93 -28.41 57.74
CA SER A 14 17.31 -28.31 57.26
C SER A 14 17.35 -28.39 55.71
N THR A 15 18.52 -28.08 55.13
CA THR A 15 19.15 -28.63 53.91
C THR A 15 18.70 -28.20 52.49
N SER A 16 19.60 -27.43 51.87
CA SER A 16 20.02 -27.33 50.45
C SER A 16 20.27 -28.70 49.76
N PRO A 17 20.45 -28.86 48.41
CA PRO A 17 21.27 -28.00 47.53
C PRO A 17 20.85 -27.79 46.04
N LEU A 18 21.52 -26.81 45.41
CA LEU A 18 21.70 -26.57 43.97
C LEU A 18 22.33 -27.79 43.25
N PRO A 19 22.23 -27.99 41.89
CA PRO A 19 23.18 -27.35 40.97
C PRO A 19 22.76 -27.09 39.48
N PHE A 20 23.35 -26.03 38.90
CA PHE A 20 23.98 -25.86 37.56
C PHE A 20 23.30 -26.15 36.18
N ARG A 21 23.30 -25.06 35.36
CA ARG A 21 23.76 -24.85 33.95
C ARG A 21 23.03 -25.37 32.69
N CYS A 22 22.74 -24.39 31.82
CA CYS A 22 22.81 -24.28 30.35
C CYS A 22 22.39 -25.44 29.42
N LEU A 23 21.44 -25.17 28.51
CA LEU A 23 21.56 -25.19 27.02
C LEU A 23 20.15 -25.15 26.38
N THR A 24 19.93 -24.26 25.40
CA THR A 24 18.87 -24.38 24.36
C THR A 24 19.24 -25.51 23.38
N PRO A 25 18.30 -26.21 22.67
CA PRO A 25 17.32 -25.61 21.75
C PRO A 25 15.93 -26.30 21.62
N LEU A 26 15.03 -25.60 20.89
CA LEU A 26 13.71 -25.97 20.34
C LEU A 26 13.22 -27.43 20.47
N SER A 27 11.99 -27.61 20.97
CA SER A 27 10.83 -28.10 20.20
C SER A 27 9.56 -28.24 21.09
N LEU A 28 8.42 -28.05 20.45
CA LEU A 28 7.06 -28.10 21.00
C LEU A 28 6.76 -29.39 21.77
N THR A 29 6.18 -29.26 22.97
CA THR A 29 5.07 -30.06 23.54
C THR A 29 4.98 -29.81 25.06
N GLY A 30 3.89 -29.21 25.54
CA GLY A 30 3.69 -28.99 26.98
C GLY A 30 2.27 -28.54 27.32
N SER A 31 1.54 -29.41 28.03
CA SER A 31 0.19 -29.28 28.58
C SER A 31 -0.04 -28.06 29.49
N PRO A 32 -1.29 -27.57 29.66
CA PRO A 32 -1.59 -26.37 30.45
C PRO A 32 -1.42 -26.60 31.96
N HIS A 33 -0.79 -25.63 32.63
CA HIS A 33 -0.53 -25.62 34.07
C HIS A 33 -1.84 -25.47 34.87
N ARG A 34 -2.22 -26.52 35.62
CA ARG A 34 -3.39 -26.59 36.51
C ARG A 34 -3.22 -25.83 37.85
N SER A 35 -2.19 -24.99 38.00
CA SER A 35 -1.81 -24.39 39.29
C SER A 35 -2.42 -23.01 39.59
N CYS A 36 -3.07 -22.34 38.63
CA CYS A 36 -3.62 -20.98 38.85
C CYS A 36 -5.08 -20.95 39.35
N LEU A 37 -5.84 -22.04 39.19
CA LEU A 37 -7.30 -22.07 39.48
C LEU A 37 -7.65 -22.12 40.98
N ASN A 38 -6.68 -22.38 41.86
CA ASN A 38 -6.92 -22.56 43.29
C ASN A 38 -6.91 -21.25 44.10
N TYR A 39 -6.59 -20.10 43.49
CA TYR A 39 -6.48 -18.80 44.19
C TYR A 39 -7.53 -17.75 43.79
N LEU A 40 -8.42 -18.05 42.85
CA LEU A 40 -9.48 -17.14 42.43
C LEU A 40 -10.69 -17.22 43.38
N ARG A 41 -10.97 -16.12 44.10
CA ARG A 41 -12.12 -16.01 45.02
C ARG A 41 -13.42 -15.62 44.33
N ASP A 42 -13.36 -15.07 43.12
CA ASP A 42 -14.53 -14.70 42.32
C ASP A 42 -14.98 -15.86 41.40
N PRO A 43 -16.19 -16.40 41.57
CA PRO A 43 -16.72 -17.50 40.77
C PRO A 43 -16.87 -17.19 39.27
N THR A 44 -17.10 -15.92 38.94
CA THR A 44 -17.32 -15.42 37.57
C THR A 44 -16.00 -15.34 36.83
N MET A 45 -14.97 -14.80 37.49
CA MET A 45 -13.61 -14.73 36.94
C MET A 45 -12.96 -16.11 36.84
N LYS A 46 -13.24 -17.00 37.80
CA LYS A 46 -12.79 -18.39 37.72
C LYS A 46 -13.34 -19.09 36.47
N ARG A 47 -14.64 -18.92 36.18
CA ARG A 47 -15.27 -19.45 34.95
C ARG A 47 -14.74 -18.81 33.67
N TYR A 48 -14.39 -17.53 33.70
CA TYR A 48 -13.80 -16.84 32.55
C TYR A 48 -12.39 -17.36 32.23
N MET A 49 -11.51 -17.52 33.23
CA MET A 49 -10.18 -18.11 33.04
C MET A 49 -10.24 -19.60 32.65
N GLU A 50 -11.20 -20.36 33.20
CA GLU A 50 -11.43 -21.76 32.81
C GLU A 50 -11.79 -21.90 31.32
N ARG A 51 -12.55 -20.94 30.75
CA ARG A 51 -12.90 -20.91 29.32
C ARG A 51 -11.74 -20.49 28.40
N ILE A 52 -10.84 -19.62 28.88
CA ILE A 52 -9.68 -19.15 28.11
C ILE A 52 -8.58 -20.21 28.05
N CYS A 53 -8.34 -20.93 29.15
CA CYS A 53 -7.20 -21.84 29.26
C CYS A 53 -7.47 -23.29 28.81
N CYS A 54 -8.73 -23.71 28.63
CA CYS A 54 -9.09 -25.07 28.22
C CYS A 54 -10.26 -25.08 27.20
N PRO A 55 -10.00 -25.12 25.88
CA PRO A 55 -11.06 -25.19 24.87
C PRO A 55 -11.71 -26.59 24.71
N GLU A 56 -11.24 -27.64 25.40
CA GLU A 56 -11.54 -29.03 25.04
C GLU A 56 -12.68 -29.75 25.81
N GLU A 57 -13.35 -29.12 26.78
CA GLU A 57 -14.40 -29.82 27.58
C GLU A 57 -15.84 -29.69 27.02
N ALA A 58 -16.00 -29.60 25.70
CA ALA A 58 -17.32 -29.66 25.03
C ALA A 58 -17.63 -30.98 24.31
N GLN A 59 -16.85 -32.05 24.54
CA GLN A 59 -17.18 -33.40 24.09
C GLN A 59 -16.82 -34.43 25.15
N LYS A 60 -17.73 -34.70 26.10
CA LYS A 60 -17.79 -36.00 26.82
C LYS A 60 -19.09 -36.15 27.61
N GLY A 61 -19.90 -37.11 27.17
CA GLY A 61 -21.06 -37.69 27.85
C GLY A 61 -22.31 -37.63 26.95
N LEU A 62 -22.91 -38.69 26.43
CA LEU A 62 -23.01 -40.14 26.73
C LEU A 62 -23.66 -40.82 25.47
N PRO A 63 -23.98 -42.14 25.45
CA PRO A 63 -23.18 -43.33 25.68
C PRO A 63 -23.13 -44.26 24.44
N HIS A 64 -22.22 -45.24 24.48
CA HIS A 64 -22.11 -46.34 23.52
C HIS A 64 -23.39 -47.20 23.42
N ALA A 65 -23.82 -47.48 22.19
CA ALA A 65 -24.53 -48.70 21.82
C ALA A 65 -23.91 -49.27 20.55
N ALA A 66 -23.54 -50.56 20.61
CA ALA A 66 -22.91 -51.33 19.55
C ALA A 66 -23.86 -51.60 18.37
N PHE A 67 -23.32 -51.77 17.15
CA PHE A 67 -23.44 -53.00 16.33
C PHE A 67 -22.78 -52.85 14.93
N ASN A 68 -22.39 -54.01 14.39
CA ASN A 68 -21.49 -54.33 13.26
C ASN A 68 -21.76 -53.70 11.86
N PRO A 69 -20.74 -53.76 10.96
CA PRO A 69 -20.83 -53.32 9.57
C PRO A 69 -21.24 -54.46 8.61
N ALA A 70 -22.06 -54.15 7.60
CA ALA A 70 -22.26 -55.01 6.43
C ALA A 70 -22.83 -54.22 5.24
N HIS A 71 -22.13 -54.33 4.11
CA HIS A 71 -22.59 -54.33 2.70
C HIS A 71 -23.58 -53.26 2.21
N SER A 72 -23.17 -52.50 1.17
CA SER A 72 -23.65 -52.67 -0.22
C SER A 72 -23.33 -51.47 -1.12
N THR A 73 -22.42 -51.65 -2.07
CA THR A 73 -22.59 -51.19 -3.46
C THR A 73 -23.61 -52.15 -4.14
N PRO A 74 -24.36 -51.79 -5.22
CA PRO A 74 -23.81 -51.30 -6.50
C PRO A 74 -24.72 -50.38 -7.36
N SER A 75 -24.14 -49.74 -8.40
CA SER A 75 -24.58 -49.93 -9.79
C SER A 75 -23.69 -49.18 -10.78
N GLU A 76 -23.03 -49.95 -11.65
CA GLU A 76 -22.34 -49.55 -12.89
C GLU A 76 -23.33 -49.33 -14.04
N ALA A 77 -22.91 -48.56 -15.05
CA ALA A 77 -23.19 -48.74 -16.49
C ALA A 77 -22.27 -47.79 -17.28
N GLU A 78 -21.11 -48.23 -17.78
CA GLU A 78 -20.82 -48.87 -19.08
C GLU A 78 -20.35 -47.89 -20.20
N PHE A 79 -19.03 -47.95 -20.42
CA PHE A 79 -18.25 -48.01 -21.67
C PHE A 79 -18.75 -47.43 -23.01
N LYS A 80 -17.86 -46.62 -23.64
CA LYS A 80 -17.28 -46.93 -24.97
C LYS A 80 -15.96 -46.16 -25.21
N PHE A 81 -14.90 -46.91 -25.49
CA PHE A 81 -13.60 -46.44 -25.99
C PHE A 81 -13.57 -46.47 -27.52
N SER A 82 -12.86 -45.54 -28.15
CA SER A 82 -12.26 -45.75 -29.47
C SER A 82 -10.81 -45.27 -29.48
N SER A 83 -9.92 -46.24 -29.59
CA SER A 83 -8.48 -46.18 -29.81
C SER A 83 -8.11 -45.77 -31.24
N LEU A 84 -7.02 -45.01 -31.43
CA LEU A 84 -6.14 -45.14 -32.60
C LEU A 84 -4.69 -44.85 -32.20
N THR A 85 -3.80 -45.76 -32.59
CA THR A 85 -2.37 -45.90 -32.30
C THR A 85 -1.45 -45.09 -33.25
N PRO A 86 -0.14 -44.95 -32.93
CA PRO A 86 0.81 -44.05 -33.64
C PRO A 86 1.77 -44.73 -34.64
N SER A 87 2.60 -43.88 -35.29
CA SER A 87 3.87 -44.12 -36.04
C SER A 87 3.78 -44.18 -37.59
N PRO A 88 4.87 -43.95 -38.37
CA PRO A 88 6.29 -43.72 -38.04
C PRO A 88 7.03 -42.57 -38.81
N VAL A 89 8.31 -42.39 -38.43
CA VAL A 89 9.40 -41.54 -38.97
C VAL A 89 9.74 -41.83 -40.46
N PRO A 90 10.32 -40.86 -41.20
CA PRO A 90 11.51 -41.20 -42.00
C PRO A 90 12.62 -40.11 -42.07
N HIS A 91 13.86 -40.57 -42.10
CA HIS A 91 15.06 -39.96 -42.72
C HIS A 91 15.69 -41.06 -43.62
N PRO A 92 16.71 -40.83 -44.50
CA PRO A 92 17.32 -39.59 -45.02
C PRO A 92 17.49 -39.57 -46.57
N SER A 93 17.81 -38.43 -47.20
CA SER A 93 18.55 -38.44 -48.49
C SER A 93 19.14 -37.07 -48.92
N ARG A 94 20.48 -37.06 -48.96
CA ARG A 94 21.43 -36.55 -49.98
C ARG A 94 21.39 -35.10 -50.53
N ILE A 95 22.62 -34.58 -50.49
CA ILE A 95 23.26 -33.39 -51.10
C ILE A 95 23.20 -33.45 -52.65
N PRO A 96 23.31 -32.31 -53.37
CA PRO A 96 24.61 -31.98 -53.96
C PRO A 96 25.08 -30.52 -53.81
N SER A 97 26.41 -30.44 -53.79
CA SER A 97 27.36 -29.33 -53.83
C SER A 97 27.19 -28.28 -54.93
N THR A 98 27.79 -27.09 -54.70
CA THR A 98 28.54 -26.16 -55.59
C THR A 98 28.18 -24.70 -55.22
N VAL A 99 29.04 -23.67 -55.19
CA VAL A 99 30.45 -23.41 -55.55
C VAL A 99 30.87 -22.10 -54.85
N VAL A 100 32.12 -22.04 -54.38
CA VAL A 100 32.85 -20.84 -53.95
C VAL A 100 33.58 -20.23 -55.16
N PRO A 101 33.80 -18.90 -55.22
CA PRO A 101 35.17 -18.48 -55.48
C PRO A 101 35.68 -17.33 -54.60
N ASN A 102 36.88 -17.57 -54.03
CA ASN A 102 38.10 -16.73 -53.93
C ASN A 102 37.96 -15.23 -53.66
N ALA A 103 38.48 -14.70 -52.55
CA ALA A 103 39.90 -14.54 -52.15
C ALA A 103 40.64 -13.46 -52.95
N LEU A 104 41.12 -12.43 -52.24
CA LEU A 104 42.34 -11.69 -52.55
C LEU A 104 42.91 -11.09 -51.25
N SER A 105 44.18 -11.42 -51.04
CA SER A 105 45.07 -11.12 -49.93
C SER A 105 45.86 -9.82 -50.16
N VAL A 106 46.86 -9.58 -49.28
CA VAL A 106 48.07 -8.74 -49.44
C VAL A 106 47.89 -7.32 -48.83
N ASP A 107 48.69 -6.76 -47.91
CA ASP A 107 50.05 -7.05 -47.42
C ASP A 107 50.32 -6.37 -46.04
N VAL A 108 51.38 -6.84 -45.36
CA VAL A 108 52.07 -6.24 -44.19
C VAL A 108 53.46 -5.75 -44.64
N PRO A 109 54.00 -4.63 -44.11
CA PRO A 109 55.22 -4.70 -43.26
C PRO A 109 55.22 -3.60 -42.16
N GLY A 110 55.95 -3.63 -41.03
CA GLY A 110 56.98 -4.51 -40.47
C GLY A 110 57.56 -3.90 -39.17
N ALA A 111 58.08 -4.76 -38.30
CA ALA A 111 59.18 -4.65 -37.31
C ALA A 111 59.36 -3.41 -36.39
N PHE A 112 59.52 -3.62 -35.08
CA PHE A 112 60.83 -3.57 -34.37
C PHE A 112 60.73 -4.09 -32.90
N HIS A 113 61.88 -4.57 -32.41
CA HIS A 113 62.15 -5.40 -31.22
C HIS A 113 62.45 -4.61 -29.91
N ILE A 114 62.67 -5.39 -28.83
CA ILE A 114 63.38 -5.14 -27.53
C ILE A 114 62.40 -4.79 -26.37
N GLY A 115 62.39 -5.40 -25.18
CA GLY A 115 63.22 -6.42 -24.50
C GLY A 115 63.22 -6.16 -22.98
N CYS A 116 63.11 -7.23 -22.17
CA CYS A 116 63.52 -7.41 -20.75
C CYS A 116 62.72 -6.70 -19.62
N SER A 117 62.06 -7.45 -18.72
CA SER A 117 62.49 -7.95 -17.36
C SER A 117 62.16 -6.91 -16.26
N GLU A 118 61.67 -7.16 -15.04
CA GLU A 118 61.83 -8.22 -13.99
C GLU A 118 60.54 -8.24 -13.09
N HIS A 119 60.04 -9.39 -12.61
CA HIS A 119 60.05 -9.90 -11.21
C HIS A 119 60.23 -8.84 -10.09
N MET A 120 59.58 -8.85 -8.91
CA MET A 120 59.07 -9.93 -8.05
C MET A 120 58.22 -9.34 -6.91
N ASP A 121 57.45 -10.22 -6.26
CA ASP A 121 56.60 -10.04 -5.07
C ASP A 121 57.29 -9.54 -3.78
N ILE A 122 56.43 -9.23 -2.78
CA ILE A 122 56.52 -9.48 -1.31
C ILE A 122 56.37 -8.21 -0.42
N ASP A 123 55.16 -8.06 0.13
CA ASP A 123 54.78 -8.21 1.55
C ASP A 123 55.41 -7.38 2.71
N ILE A 124 54.54 -7.09 3.69
CA ILE A 124 54.75 -6.88 5.14
C ILE A 124 55.20 -5.50 5.69
N SER A 125 54.37 -4.98 6.61
CA SER A 125 54.64 -4.55 8.01
C SER A 125 54.18 -3.17 8.47
N ALA A 126 53.74 -3.23 9.73
CA ALA A 126 53.21 -2.18 10.60
C ALA A 126 54.29 -1.29 11.24
N ALA A 127 53.87 -0.08 11.65
CA ALA A 127 54.37 0.71 12.77
C ALA A 127 53.48 1.98 12.91
N SER A 128 53.33 2.71 14.01
CA SER A 128 53.09 2.49 15.45
C SER A 128 53.12 3.89 16.10
N PHE A 129 52.34 4.11 17.18
CA PHE A 129 52.34 5.28 18.12
C PHE A 129 51.83 6.64 17.56
N SER A 130 51.17 7.54 18.28
CA SER A 130 50.62 7.63 19.65
C SER A 130 49.81 8.94 19.74
N SER A 131 48.71 8.97 20.50
CA SER A 131 48.48 9.96 21.58
C SER A 131 47.01 9.98 22.01
N SER A 132 46.86 10.11 23.32
CA SER A 132 45.68 10.02 24.16
C SER A 132 44.97 11.37 24.32
N VAL A 133 43.64 11.43 24.17
CA VAL A 133 42.75 12.37 24.89
C VAL A 133 41.36 11.73 25.08
N GLN A 134 40.79 11.97 26.26
CA GLN A 134 39.57 11.43 26.84
C GLN A 134 38.29 11.61 25.99
N PHE A 135 37.44 10.58 25.98
CA PHE A 135 36.06 10.64 25.48
C PHE A 135 35.16 11.33 26.53
N HIS A 136 34.56 12.45 26.14
CA HIS A 136 33.26 12.88 26.68
C HIS A 136 32.23 12.60 25.57
N GLU A 137 31.32 11.66 25.84
CA GLU A 137 30.16 11.38 24.98
C GLU A 137 29.23 12.59 24.94
N GLN A 138 29.08 13.19 23.75
CA GLN A 138 27.86 13.86 23.35
C GLN A 138 27.52 13.40 21.94
N HIS A 139 26.48 12.57 21.83
CA HIS A 139 25.88 12.19 20.56
C HIS A 139 25.26 13.43 19.89
N SER A 140 25.90 13.89 18.81
CA SER A 140 25.34 14.86 17.86
C SER A 140 25.05 14.12 16.56
N THR A 141 23.76 13.91 16.29
CA THR A 141 23.21 13.38 15.05
C THR A 141 23.51 14.38 13.93
N THR A 142 24.45 14.05 13.05
CA THR A 142 24.78 14.87 11.88
C THR A 142 24.02 14.36 10.67
N CYS A 143 23.00 15.11 10.24
CA CYS A 143 22.33 14.93 8.97
C CYS A 143 23.34 15.09 7.82
N LYS A 144 23.53 14.05 7.00
CA LYS A 144 24.38 14.12 5.81
C LYS A 144 23.68 14.98 4.76
N SER A 145 24.17 16.21 4.58
CA SER A 145 23.68 17.12 3.55
C SER A 145 24.03 16.61 2.14
N LEU A 146 23.02 16.41 1.30
CA LEU A 146 23.21 16.46 -0.15
C LEU A 146 23.57 17.89 -0.53
N LYS A 147 24.83 18.14 -0.87
CA LYS A 147 25.29 19.45 -1.34
C LYS A 147 24.80 19.67 -2.77
N CYS A 148 23.91 20.64 -2.96
CA CYS A 148 23.77 21.31 -4.25
C CYS A 148 25.09 22.02 -4.56
N SER A 149 25.74 21.67 -5.67
CA SER A 149 26.90 22.38 -6.20
C SER A 149 26.52 23.84 -6.53
N GLY A 150 27.28 24.77 -5.96
CA GLY A 150 26.85 26.15 -5.72
C GLY A 150 26.70 27.09 -6.91
N VAL A 151 25.78 28.04 -6.73
CA VAL A 151 25.77 29.40 -7.31
C VAL A 151 25.10 30.30 -6.25
N PRO A 152 25.64 31.48 -5.89
CA PRO A 152 25.08 32.33 -4.85
C PRO A 152 23.84 33.08 -5.37
N CYS A 153 22.70 32.92 -4.69
CA CYS A 153 21.57 33.84 -4.84
C CYS A 153 21.84 35.09 -3.98
N SER A 154 21.72 36.25 -4.60
CA SER A 154 22.01 37.57 -4.05
C SER A 154 21.23 37.88 -2.76
N ASP A 155 21.96 38.40 -1.77
CA ASP A 155 21.45 38.95 -0.52
C ASP A 155 20.39 40.04 -0.73
N SER A 156 19.23 39.85 -0.12
CA SER A 156 18.40 40.96 0.35
C SER A 156 17.84 40.57 1.72
N SER A 157 18.37 41.23 2.73
CA SER A 157 18.01 41.12 4.14
C SER A 157 16.53 41.50 4.37
N MET A 158 15.76 40.53 4.86
CA MET A 158 14.54 40.80 5.62
C MET A 158 14.52 39.86 6.81
N GLU A 159 14.82 40.41 7.99
CA GLU A 159 14.52 39.81 9.27
C GLU A 159 13.00 39.59 9.34
N GLN A 160 12.56 38.33 9.49
CA GLN A 160 11.21 38.02 9.92
C GLN A 160 11.25 37.06 11.11
N ASN A 161 10.68 37.57 12.21
CA ASN A 161 10.32 36.86 13.42
C ASN A 161 9.59 35.56 13.09
N ASP A 162 10.15 34.42 13.50
CA ASP A 162 9.41 33.17 13.57
C ASP A 162 9.58 32.57 14.98
N HIS A 163 8.68 32.96 15.87
CA HIS A 163 8.49 32.30 17.16
C HIS A 163 7.03 31.87 17.27
N LEU A 164 6.86 30.57 17.54
CA LEU A 164 5.64 29.81 17.88
C LEU A 164 4.99 28.99 16.75
N ARG A 165 5.69 27.92 16.35
CA ARG A 165 5.04 26.63 16.03
C ARG A 165 5.75 25.53 16.82
N THR A 166 5.06 25.01 17.82
CA THR A 166 5.53 23.89 18.64
C THR A 166 4.87 22.61 18.11
N GLY A 167 5.70 21.69 17.62
CA GLY A 167 5.29 20.37 17.16
C GLY A 167 5.57 20.06 15.68
N ASP A 168 6.54 20.71 15.03
CA ASP A 168 6.90 20.36 13.65
C ASP A 168 7.46 18.94 13.60
N HIS A 169 6.60 18.00 13.20
CA HIS A 169 7.03 16.75 12.60
C HIS A 169 7.92 17.13 11.43
N GLU A 170 9.17 16.72 11.56
CA GLU A 170 10.26 17.10 10.68
C GLU A 170 9.86 16.61 9.27
N SER A 171 9.59 17.55 8.37
CA SER A 171 9.13 17.32 7.00
C SER A 171 10.07 18.00 6.05
N MET A 172 10.31 17.37 4.90
CA MET A 172 11.25 17.87 3.90
C MET A 172 10.56 18.07 2.55
N MET A 173 11.01 19.08 1.83
CA MET A 173 10.62 19.30 0.45
C MET A 173 11.49 18.41 -0.43
N LEU A 174 10.90 17.73 -1.43
CA LEU A 174 11.61 16.91 -2.41
C LEU A 174 11.01 17.14 -3.80
N ALA A 175 11.87 17.14 -4.81
CA ALA A 175 11.47 17.17 -6.20
C ALA A 175 12.03 15.96 -6.95
N ALA A 176 11.16 15.28 -7.71
CA ALA A 176 11.55 14.14 -8.54
C ALA A 176 11.16 14.39 -9.99
N VAL A 177 12.09 14.09 -10.91
CA VAL A 177 11.86 14.16 -12.36
C VAL A 177 12.08 12.80 -12.98
N ASP A 178 11.09 12.36 -13.76
CA ASP A 178 11.18 11.23 -14.67
C ASP A 178 11.37 11.73 -16.10
N MET A 179 12.54 11.49 -16.67
CA MET A 179 12.88 11.76 -18.07
C MET A 179 12.49 10.57 -18.95
N GLY A 180 11.20 10.49 -19.25
CA GLY A 180 10.60 9.45 -20.08
C GLY A 180 10.89 9.59 -21.58
N THR A 181 10.56 8.54 -22.35
CA THR A 181 10.67 8.52 -23.82
C THR A 181 9.81 9.57 -24.52
N ASN A 182 8.60 9.80 -23.99
CA ASN A 182 7.60 10.66 -24.61
C ASN A 182 7.57 12.06 -23.99
N SER A 183 7.59 12.10 -22.66
CA SER A 183 7.43 13.30 -21.85
C SER A 183 8.30 13.24 -20.62
N PHE A 184 8.72 14.41 -20.14
CA PHE A 184 9.32 14.56 -18.82
C PHE A 184 8.24 14.95 -17.83
N HIS A 185 8.33 14.41 -16.63
CA HIS A 185 7.37 14.65 -15.58
C HIS A 185 8.09 15.01 -14.29
N MET A 186 7.74 16.15 -13.72
CA MET A 186 8.22 16.63 -12.44
C MET A 186 7.11 16.59 -11.40
N VAL A 187 7.48 16.23 -10.18
CA VAL A 187 6.65 16.38 -9.00
C VAL A 187 7.47 17.07 -7.90
N VAL A 188 6.86 18.04 -7.23
CA VAL A 188 7.37 18.64 -6.00
C VAL A 188 6.45 18.21 -4.87
N ALA A 189 7.02 17.60 -3.84
CA ALA A 189 6.26 17.08 -2.72
C ALA A 189 6.86 17.51 -1.38
N ARG A 190 5.98 17.73 -0.40
CA ARG A 190 6.37 17.76 1.00
C ARG A 190 6.22 16.36 1.56
N VAL A 191 7.27 15.84 2.16
CA VAL A 191 7.34 14.47 2.65
C VAL A 191 7.60 14.51 4.16
N ASP A 192 6.85 13.72 4.91
CA ASP A 192 7.08 13.56 6.35
C ASP A 192 7.90 12.30 6.67
N CYS A 193 8.32 12.18 7.92
CA CYS A 193 9.12 11.06 8.41
C CYS A 193 8.36 9.71 8.44
N ASP A 194 7.03 9.73 8.32
CA ASP A 194 6.19 8.52 8.28
C ASP A 194 6.02 7.97 6.85
N GLY A 195 6.49 8.71 5.84
CA GLY A 195 6.44 8.31 4.44
C GLY A 195 5.26 8.87 3.67
N ASP A 196 4.42 9.66 4.31
CA ASP A 196 3.37 10.38 3.61
C ASP A 196 3.99 11.54 2.86
N PHE A 197 3.60 11.69 1.61
CA PHE A 197 3.98 12.86 0.83
C PHE A 197 2.76 13.53 0.21
N GLN A 198 2.74 14.85 0.34
CA GLN A 198 1.77 15.72 -0.29
C GLN A 198 2.40 16.32 -1.54
N VAL A 199 1.82 16.04 -2.70
CA VAL A 199 2.18 16.75 -3.94
C VAL A 199 1.75 18.22 -3.81
N LEU A 200 2.71 19.12 -3.95
CA LEU A 200 2.51 20.57 -3.89
C LEU A 200 2.50 21.19 -5.29
N ASP A 201 3.28 20.64 -6.20
CA ASP A 201 3.35 21.08 -7.59
C ASP A 201 3.70 19.92 -8.51
N SER A 202 3.30 20.02 -9.77
CA SER A 202 3.67 19.04 -10.80
C SER A 202 3.70 19.68 -12.17
N GLU A 203 4.69 19.33 -12.97
CA GLU A 203 4.83 19.83 -14.34
C GLU A 203 5.08 18.66 -15.29
N LYS A 204 4.50 18.73 -16.49
CA LYS A 204 4.67 17.73 -17.54
C LYS A 204 4.99 18.41 -18.85
N GLU A 205 6.06 17.97 -19.50
CA GLU A 205 6.50 18.53 -20.78
C GLU A 205 6.71 17.45 -21.84
N TYR A 206 6.36 17.75 -23.08
CA TYR A 206 6.37 16.78 -24.19
C TYR A 206 7.67 16.89 -24.99
N VAL A 207 8.73 16.24 -24.50
CA VAL A 207 10.09 16.36 -25.08
C VAL A 207 10.32 15.42 -26.26
N GLN A 208 9.68 14.25 -26.27
CA GLN A 208 9.77 13.20 -27.30
C GLN A 208 11.21 12.78 -27.60
N LEU A 209 11.95 12.33 -26.59
CA LEU A 209 13.31 11.80 -26.78
C LEU A 209 13.36 10.58 -27.71
N GLY A 210 12.29 9.79 -27.77
CA GLY A 210 12.23 8.56 -28.57
C GLY A 210 11.78 8.72 -30.02
N SER A 211 11.26 9.89 -30.43
CA SER A 211 10.68 10.05 -31.77
C SER A 211 11.72 10.39 -32.83
N GLY A 212 11.61 9.80 -34.02
CA GLY A 212 12.35 10.22 -35.21
C GLY A 212 13.77 9.68 -35.36
N SER A 213 14.16 8.69 -34.53
CA SER A 213 15.51 8.15 -34.53
C SER A 213 15.55 6.70 -34.98
N ALA A 214 15.99 6.46 -36.21
CA ALA A 214 16.18 5.12 -36.78
C ALA A 214 17.30 4.31 -36.07
N LEU A 215 18.08 4.94 -35.18
CA LEU A 215 19.33 4.38 -34.65
C LEU A 215 19.52 4.56 -33.13
N GLY A 216 18.46 4.89 -32.37
CA GLY A 216 18.61 5.15 -30.93
C GLY A 216 19.53 6.34 -30.61
N LEU A 217 19.50 7.36 -31.46
CA LEU A 217 20.17 8.66 -31.25
C LEU A 217 19.15 9.70 -30.76
N ILE A 218 19.52 10.46 -29.72
CA ILE A 218 18.76 11.65 -29.31
C ILE A 218 19.11 12.78 -30.28
N THR A 219 18.11 13.35 -30.97
CA THR A 219 18.35 14.41 -31.97
C THR A 219 18.71 15.74 -31.31
N PRO A 220 19.43 16.65 -32.02
CA PRO A 220 19.77 17.97 -31.48
C PRO A 220 18.55 18.80 -31.05
N GLU A 221 17.43 18.66 -31.77
CA GLU A 221 16.17 19.34 -31.45
C GLU A 221 15.54 18.78 -30.17
N ALA A 222 15.55 17.45 -30.01
CA ALA A 222 15.09 16.79 -28.78
C ALA A 222 15.96 17.16 -27.58
N GLU A 223 17.28 17.25 -27.78
CA GLU A 223 18.22 17.70 -26.75
C GLU A 223 17.97 19.16 -26.35
N THR A 224 17.75 20.05 -27.31
CA THR A 224 17.45 21.47 -27.03
C THR A 224 16.19 21.60 -26.18
N ARG A 225 15.11 20.89 -26.56
CA ARG A 225 13.87 20.86 -25.76
C ARG A 225 14.09 20.27 -24.36
N ALA A 226 14.90 19.21 -24.26
CA ALA A 226 15.23 18.61 -22.97
C ALA A 226 15.93 19.60 -22.04
N ILE A 227 16.94 20.31 -22.54
CA ILE A 227 17.69 21.32 -21.76
C ILE A 227 16.78 22.46 -21.31
N GLU A 228 15.93 23.00 -22.19
CA GLU A 228 14.97 24.05 -21.84
C GLU A 228 13.97 23.60 -20.77
N THR A 229 13.50 22.36 -20.86
CA THR A 229 12.63 21.74 -19.87
C THR A 229 13.33 21.61 -18.52
N MET A 230 14.57 21.11 -18.51
CA MET A 230 15.34 20.95 -17.28
C MET A 230 15.65 22.29 -16.59
N LYS A 231 15.84 23.38 -17.35
CA LYS A 231 15.99 24.74 -16.78
C LYS A 231 14.73 25.21 -16.05
N ARG A 232 13.54 24.94 -16.62
CA ARG A 232 12.26 25.25 -15.96
C ARG A 232 12.08 24.43 -14.70
N PHE A 233 12.30 23.12 -14.78
CA PHE A 233 12.20 22.22 -13.64
C PHE A 233 13.16 22.60 -12.51
N LYS A 234 14.40 23.02 -12.84
CA LYS A 234 15.34 23.56 -11.85
C LYS A 234 14.77 24.79 -11.14
N THR A 235 14.26 25.74 -11.90
CA THR A 235 13.68 26.98 -11.38
C THR A 235 12.51 26.67 -10.44
N LEU A 236 11.63 25.74 -10.83
CA LEU A 236 10.51 25.32 -10.01
C LEU A 236 10.97 24.66 -8.70
N ALA A 237 11.92 23.72 -8.76
CA ALA A 237 12.46 23.06 -7.58
C ALA A 237 13.11 24.07 -6.60
N CYS A 238 13.88 25.02 -7.14
CA CYS A 238 14.48 26.10 -6.36
C CYS A 238 13.44 26.98 -5.67
N ALA A 239 12.33 27.32 -6.34
CA ALA A 239 11.26 28.14 -5.75
C ALA A 239 10.64 27.50 -4.49
N TYR A 240 10.65 26.16 -4.42
CA TYR A 240 10.16 25.39 -3.28
C TYR A 240 11.27 24.97 -2.30
N ASN A 241 12.53 25.36 -2.53
CA ASN A 241 13.70 24.85 -1.80
C ASN A 241 13.74 23.31 -1.75
N ALA A 242 13.31 22.65 -2.83
CA ALA A 242 13.23 21.20 -2.92
C ALA A 242 14.49 20.64 -3.60
N PRO A 243 15.28 19.77 -2.95
CA PRO A 243 16.33 19.01 -3.61
C PRO A 243 15.76 18.22 -4.78
N LEU A 244 16.38 18.36 -5.95
CA LEU A 244 15.92 17.79 -7.21
C LEU A 244 16.68 16.51 -7.53
N ARG A 245 15.97 15.38 -7.64
CA ARG A 245 16.49 14.13 -8.18
C ARG A 245 15.91 13.87 -9.56
N VAL A 246 16.77 13.63 -10.55
CA VAL A 246 16.38 13.42 -11.94
C VAL A 246 16.80 12.04 -12.39
N VAL A 247 15.82 11.24 -12.80
CA VAL A 247 16.05 9.89 -13.33
C VAL A 247 15.69 9.85 -14.82
N ALA A 248 16.41 9.05 -15.60
CA ALA A 248 16.14 8.83 -17.01
C ALA A 248 15.96 7.35 -17.34
N THR A 249 15.01 7.06 -18.24
CA THR A 249 14.53 5.70 -18.53
C THR A 249 14.98 5.22 -19.92
N SER A 250 14.19 4.34 -20.55
CA SER A 250 14.56 3.59 -21.76
C SER A 250 15.15 4.44 -22.90
N ALA A 251 14.64 5.64 -23.15
CA ALA A 251 15.13 6.47 -24.27
C ALA A 251 16.58 6.92 -24.09
N VAL A 252 16.96 7.38 -22.89
CA VAL A 252 18.34 7.78 -22.59
C VAL A 252 19.21 6.56 -22.31
N ARG A 253 18.68 5.55 -21.61
CA ARG A 253 19.38 4.29 -21.32
C ARG A 253 19.93 3.63 -22.58
N GLU A 254 19.12 3.60 -23.64
CA GLU A 254 19.42 2.95 -24.92
C GLU A 254 20.11 3.88 -25.92
N ALA A 255 20.21 5.18 -25.63
CA ALA A 255 20.74 6.13 -26.59
C ALA A 255 22.24 5.93 -26.84
N VAL A 256 22.65 5.88 -28.11
CA VAL A 256 24.06 5.78 -28.52
C VAL A 256 24.85 6.99 -28.01
N ASN A 257 24.25 8.18 -28.08
CA ASN A 257 24.83 9.45 -27.62
C ASN A 257 24.42 9.82 -26.17
N ARG A 258 24.05 8.84 -25.33
CA ARG A 258 23.61 9.11 -23.94
C ARG A 258 24.66 9.87 -23.11
N GLY A 259 25.95 9.57 -23.31
CA GLY A 259 27.04 10.17 -22.54
C GLY A 259 27.15 11.67 -22.79
N SER A 260 27.15 12.08 -24.07
CA SER A 260 27.17 13.50 -24.44
C SER A 260 25.89 14.22 -24.03
N PHE A 261 24.73 13.56 -24.17
CA PHE A 261 23.45 14.14 -23.77
C PHE A 261 23.40 14.47 -22.26
N VAL A 262 23.77 13.51 -21.41
CA VAL A 262 23.79 13.71 -19.95
C VAL A 262 24.84 14.74 -19.55
N ALA A 263 26.03 14.71 -20.15
CA ALA A 263 27.08 15.71 -19.93
C ALA A 263 26.59 17.12 -20.29
N ASN A 264 25.91 17.29 -21.43
CA ASN A 264 25.38 18.57 -21.86
C ASN A 264 24.32 19.13 -20.91
N ILE A 265 23.47 18.28 -20.32
CA ILE A 265 22.51 18.71 -19.29
C ILE A 265 23.25 19.20 -18.04
N PHE A 266 24.26 18.47 -17.59
CA PHE A 266 25.07 18.87 -16.45
C PHE A 266 25.80 20.19 -16.71
N GLU A 267 26.48 20.34 -17.85
CA GLU A 267 27.22 21.55 -18.20
C GLU A 267 26.32 22.78 -18.35
N LYS A 268 25.14 22.63 -18.98
CA LYS A 268 24.25 23.77 -19.31
C LYS A 268 23.25 24.11 -18.21
N VAL A 269 22.91 23.16 -17.34
CA VAL A 269 21.85 23.29 -16.33
C VAL A 269 22.37 23.04 -14.92
N GLY A 270 23.49 22.34 -14.75
CA GLY A 270 24.03 21.95 -13.44
C GLY A 270 23.14 20.93 -12.74
N ILE A 271 22.60 19.97 -13.49
CA ILE A 271 21.77 18.87 -12.97
C ILE A 271 22.42 17.55 -13.36
N GLU A 272 22.58 16.67 -12.38
CA GLU A 272 22.97 15.28 -12.61
C GLU A 272 21.75 14.44 -12.99
N VAL A 273 21.88 13.64 -14.05
CA VAL A 273 20.83 12.74 -14.53
C VAL A 273 21.24 11.29 -14.24
N GLU A 274 20.46 10.62 -13.40
CA GLU A 274 20.64 9.21 -13.06
C GLU A 274 19.96 8.34 -14.12
N VAL A 275 20.74 7.67 -14.97
CA VAL A 275 20.20 6.76 -15.99
C VAL A 275 19.93 5.39 -15.35
N LEU A 276 18.64 5.08 -15.15
CA LEU A 276 18.22 3.85 -14.47
C LEU A 276 18.39 2.63 -15.38
N SER A 277 18.84 1.51 -14.80
CA SER A 277 18.63 0.20 -15.41
C SER A 277 17.14 -0.15 -15.44
N GLY A 278 16.75 -1.04 -16.35
CA GLY A 278 15.35 -1.48 -16.43
C GLY A 278 14.85 -2.14 -15.14
N ARG A 279 15.74 -2.82 -14.40
CA ARG A 279 15.40 -3.43 -13.11
C ARG A 279 15.19 -2.37 -12.02
N GLU A 280 16.03 -1.34 -11.97
CA GLU A 280 15.86 -0.23 -11.01
C GLU A 280 14.57 0.54 -11.27
N GLU A 281 14.28 0.84 -12.54
CA GLU A 281 13.03 1.46 -12.97
C GLU A 281 11.82 0.65 -12.49
N ALA A 282 11.81 -0.66 -12.76
CA ALA A 282 10.75 -1.57 -12.33
C ALA A 282 10.61 -1.61 -10.78
N CYS A 283 11.72 -1.70 -10.05
CA CYS A 283 11.72 -1.68 -8.58
C CYS A 283 11.16 -0.38 -7.99
N LEU A 284 11.50 0.78 -8.59
CA LEU A 284 10.98 2.07 -8.15
C LEU A 284 9.49 2.20 -8.43
N ILE A 285 9.03 1.79 -9.63
CA ILE A 285 7.59 1.73 -9.95
C ILE A 285 6.85 0.89 -8.92
N TYR A 286 7.36 -0.31 -8.59
CA TYR A 286 6.75 -1.18 -7.58
C TYR A 286 6.61 -0.48 -6.23
N ARG A 287 7.64 0.23 -5.76
CA ARG A 287 7.58 1.02 -4.52
C ARG A 287 6.54 2.13 -4.58
N GLY A 288 6.44 2.84 -5.72
CA GLY A 288 5.42 3.86 -5.93
C GLY A 288 3.99 3.29 -5.88
N VAL A 289 3.76 2.15 -6.54
CA VAL A 289 2.47 1.44 -6.54
C VAL A 289 2.06 1.03 -5.13
N LEU A 290 3.00 0.54 -4.32
CA LEU A 290 2.73 0.16 -2.93
C LEU A 290 2.35 1.34 -2.03
N GLN A 291 2.63 2.57 -2.44
CA GLN A 291 2.21 3.78 -1.73
C GLN A 291 0.83 4.29 -2.16
N ALA A 292 0.30 3.80 -3.28
CA ALA A 292 -1.04 4.16 -3.74
C ALA A 292 -2.10 3.12 -3.35
N LEU A 293 -1.71 1.86 -3.18
CA LEU A 293 -2.65 0.75 -3.08
C LEU A 293 -2.42 -0.08 -1.81
N PRO A 294 -3.49 -0.46 -1.08
CA PRO A 294 -3.41 -1.32 0.10
C PRO A 294 -3.22 -2.77 -0.31
N VAL A 295 -2.04 -3.10 -0.81
CA VAL A 295 -1.71 -4.41 -1.40
C VAL A 295 -0.38 -4.97 -0.94
N TYR A 296 0.19 -4.40 0.12
CA TYR A 296 1.54 -4.76 0.57
C TYR A 296 1.67 -6.20 1.06
N ASP A 297 0.63 -6.69 1.72
CA ASP A 297 0.49 -8.05 2.24
C ASP A 297 0.16 -9.08 1.15
N LYS A 298 -0.08 -8.63 -0.09
CA LYS A 298 -0.42 -9.49 -1.22
C LYS A 298 0.76 -9.69 -2.14
N GLN A 299 0.83 -10.85 -2.77
CA GLN A 299 1.72 -11.06 -3.91
C GLN A 299 1.10 -10.43 -5.16
N VAL A 300 1.74 -9.40 -5.71
CA VAL A 300 1.19 -8.62 -6.83
C VAL A 300 2.07 -8.70 -8.06
N LEU A 301 1.42 -8.71 -9.23
CA LEU A 301 2.04 -8.47 -10.53
C LEU A 301 1.83 -6.99 -10.90
N VAL A 302 2.89 -6.21 -11.00
CA VAL A 302 2.84 -4.82 -11.48
C VAL A 302 3.31 -4.78 -12.94
N ILE A 303 2.50 -4.14 -13.78
CA ILE A 303 2.77 -3.88 -15.20
C ILE A 303 2.74 -2.36 -15.43
N ASP A 304 3.83 -1.78 -15.90
CA ASP A 304 3.87 -0.38 -16.35
C ASP A 304 4.11 -0.31 -17.85
N VAL A 305 3.19 0.29 -18.61
CA VAL A 305 3.32 0.41 -20.07
C VAL A 305 3.82 1.81 -20.44
N GLY A 306 5.14 1.93 -20.50
CA GLY A 306 5.85 3.12 -20.95
C GLY A 306 5.89 3.32 -22.46
N GLY A 307 6.55 4.40 -22.90
CA GLY A 307 6.71 4.75 -24.31
C GLY A 307 7.71 3.85 -25.05
N GLY A 308 8.86 3.61 -24.44
CA GLY A 308 9.94 2.79 -25.00
C GLY A 308 10.04 1.37 -24.47
N SER A 309 9.53 1.12 -23.26
CA SER A 309 9.60 -0.17 -22.54
C SER A 309 8.32 -0.45 -21.75
N THR A 310 8.23 -1.68 -21.24
CA THR A 310 7.20 -2.16 -20.31
C THR A 310 7.90 -2.81 -19.14
N GLU A 311 7.66 -2.32 -17.93
CA GLU A 311 8.22 -2.86 -16.71
C GLU A 311 7.28 -3.90 -16.11
N VAL A 312 7.85 -5.00 -15.64
CA VAL A 312 7.14 -6.13 -15.06
C VAL A 312 7.77 -6.47 -13.72
N VAL A 313 6.98 -6.41 -12.66
CA VAL A 313 7.40 -6.78 -11.31
C VAL A 313 6.45 -7.81 -10.72
N VAL A 314 6.99 -8.90 -10.18
CA VAL A 314 6.25 -9.72 -9.21
C VAL A 314 6.88 -9.49 -7.85
N GLY A 315 6.09 -9.10 -6.86
CA GLY A 315 6.61 -8.77 -5.53
C GLY A 315 5.59 -8.98 -4.44
N ILE A 316 6.09 -9.14 -3.20
CA ILE A 316 5.29 -9.28 -1.99
C ILE A 316 5.99 -8.51 -0.86
N THR A 317 5.24 -7.83 0.00
CA THR A 317 5.77 -7.13 1.19
C THR A 317 6.94 -6.18 0.89
N GLY A 318 6.83 -5.42 -0.20
CA GLY A 318 7.89 -4.47 -0.60
C GLY A 318 9.15 -5.12 -1.16
N ARG A 319 9.17 -6.45 -1.30
CA ARG A 319 10.29 -7.20 -1.88
C ARG A 319 9.94 -7.64 -3.30
N PRO A 320 10.66 -7.17 -4.33
CA PRO A 320 10.51 -7.68 -5.68
C PRO A 320 11.14 -9.09 -5.77
N ILE A 321 10.34 -10.07 -6.20
CA ILE A 321 10.76 -11.44 -6.53
C ILE A 321 11.35 -11.46 -7.94
N HIS A 322 10.65 -10.82 -8.88
CA HIS A 322 11.09 -10.58 -10.25
C HIS A 322 10.89 -9.10 -10.57
N ALA A 323 11.85 -8.48 -11.23
CA ALA A 323 11.76 -7.09 -11.66
C ALA A 323 12.56 -6.94 -12.96
N GLU A 324 11.86 -6.73 -14.07
CA GLU A 324 12.42 -6.74 -15.41
C GLU A 324 11.79 -5.64 -16.26
N SER A 325 12.52 -5.19 -17.29
CA SER A 325 12.03 -4.24 -18.29
C SER A 325 12.12 -4.88 -19.67
N ILE A 326 10.99 -4.89 -20.38
CA ILE A 326 10.85 -5.46 -21.72
C ILE A 326 10.87 -4.30 -22.72
N LYS A 327 11.60 -4.45 -23.82
CA LYS A 327 11.67 -3.44 -24.91
C LYS A 327 10.41 -3.40 -25.78
N LEU A 328 9.25 -3.36 -25.14
CA LEU A 328 7.94 -3.18 -25.75
C LEU A 328 7.32 -1.93 -25.14
N GLY A 329 7.06 -0.91 -25.94
CA GLY A 329 6.43 0.31 -25.48
C GLY A 329 5.48 0.86 -26.53
N HIS A 330 4.51 1.66 -26.12
CA HIS A 330 3.46 2.11 -27.04
C HIS A 330 3.99 3.00 -28.17
N LEU A 331 4.99 3.86 -27.91
CA LEU A 331 5.65 4.65 -28.97
C LEU A 331 6.48 3.77 -29.87
N ARG A 332 7.32 2.89 -29.29
CA ARG A 332 8.18 1.97 -30.05
C ARG A 332 7.37 1.11 -31.03
N LEU A 333 6.23 0.58 -30.58
CA LEU A 333 5.36 -0.24 -31.43
C LEU A 333 4.62 0.60 -32.48
N THR A 334 4.23 1.83 -32.12
CA THR A 334 3.65 2.77 -33.09
C THR A 334 4.65 3.05 -34.20
N ASP A 335 5.90 3.37 -33.87
CA ASP A 335 6.95 3.69 -34.85
C ASP A 335 7.28 2.51 -35.77
N ILE A 336 7.33 1.29 -35.25
CA ILE A 336 7.67 0.09 -36.04
C ILE A 336 6.52 -0.35 -36.96
N PHE A 337 5.27 -0.30 -36.49
CA PHE A 337 4.15 -0.98 -37.16
C PHE A 337 3.07 -0.06 -37.71
N ILE A 338 2.85 1.11 -37.13
CA ILE A 338 1.73 2.01 -37.49
C ILE A 338 2.24 3.23 -38.26
N GLY A 339 3.35 3.82 -37.81
CA GLY A 339 3.86 5.10 -38.26
C GLY A 339 3.07 6.29 -37.72
N SER A 340 3.50 7.51 -38.08
CA SER A 340 2.88 8.79 -37.71
C SER A 340 1.71 9.21 -38.63
N GLY A 341 1.10 8.24 -39.32
CA GLY A 341 -0.01 8.46 -40.23
C GLY A 341 -1.36 8.58 -39.51
N ASN A 342 -2.30 9.29 -40.15
CA ASN A 342 -3.66 9.51 -39.63
C ASN A 342 -4.69 8.46 -40.14
N GLU A 343 -4.21 7.34 -40.70
CA GLU A 343 -5.06 6.40 -41.43
C GLU A 343 -5.36 5.11 -40.64
N LEU A 344 -6.23 4.29 -41.22
CA LEU A 344 -6.63 3.00 -40.67
C LEU A 344 -5.39 2.10 -40.55
N VAL A 345 -5.15 1.55 -39.35
CA VAL A 345 -4.11 0.54 -39.16
C VAL A 345 -4.44 -0.70 -40.03
N PRO A 346 -3.66 -1.01 -41.07
CA PRO A 346 -3.85 -2.17 -41.91
C PRO A 346 -3.86 -3.47 -41.09
N LYS A 347 -4.73 -4.41 -41.46
CA LYS A 347 -4.89 -5.68 -40.72
C LYS A 347 -3.60 -6.51 -40.66
N ASN A 348 -2.78 -6.47 -41.70
CA ASN A 348 -1.47 -7.12 -41.74
C ASN A 348 -0.51 -6.48 -40.73
N GLN A 349 -0.38 -5.15 -40.70
CA GLN A 349 0.47 -4.45 -39.73
C GLN A 349 0.05 -4.75 -38.28
N LEU A 350 -1.25 -4.76 -37.99
CA LEU A 350 -1.77 -5.14 -36.68
C LEU A 350 -1.43 -6.59 -36.31
N SER A 351 -1.59 -7.52 -37.25
CA SER A 351 -1.23 -8.94 -37.05
C SER A 351 0.27 -9.08 -36.77
N ASP A 352 1.11 -8.37 -37.52
CA ASP A 352 2.57 -8.45 -37.39
C ASP A 352 3.04 -7.81 -36.07
N MET A 353 2.40 -6.73 -35.63
CA MET A 353 2.60 -6.15 -34.31
C MET A 353 2.28 -7.16 -33.20
N ARG A 354 1.12 -7.83 -33.25
CA ARG A 354 0.76 -8.86 -32.26
C ARG A 354 1.76 -10.03 -32.27
N LYS A 355 2.17 -10.51 -33.44
CA LYS A 355 3.19 -11.56 -33.56
C LYS A 355 4.52 -11.13 -32.94
N HIS A 356 4.95 -9.89 -33.20
CA HIS A 356 6.17 -9.34 -32.62
C HIS A 356 6.08 -9.25 -31.09
N VAL A 357 4.99 -8.70 -30.55
CA VAL A 357 4.76 -8.63 -29.10
C VAL A 357 4.80 -10.02 -28.48
N ARG A 358 4.07 -10.99 -29.02
CA ARG A 358 4.07 -12.38 -28.53
C ARG A 358 5.46 -13.02 -28.57
N LYS A 359 6.20 -12.80 -29.66
CA LYS A 359 7.55 -13.31 -29.83
C LYS A 359 8.48 -12.75 -28.74
N VAL A 360 8.50 -11.43 -28.56
CA VAL A 360 9.37 -10.76 -27.56
C VAL A 360 8.99 -11.19 -26.14
N LEU A 361 7.69 -11.27 -25.82
CA LEU A 361 7.23 -11.76 -24.52
C LEU A 361 7.68 -13.20 -24.27
N HIS A 362 7.49 -14.10 -25.24
CA HIS A 362 7.91 -15.50 -25.14
C HIS A 362 9.43 -15.65 -25.01
N GLU A 363 10.22 -14.95 -25.85
CA GLU A 363 11.69 -15.00 -25.80
C GLU A 363 12.26 -14.45 -24.49
N SER A 364 11.57 -13.53 -23.83
CA SER A 364 12.00 -13.00 -22.52
C SER A 364 11.89 -14.02 -21.37
N GLY A 365 11.00 -15.02 -21.51
CA GLY A 365 10.62 -15.96 -20.45
C GLY A 365 9.98 -15.31 -19.21
N ILE A 366 9.68 -14.00 -19.26
CA ILE A 366 9.14 -13.24 -18.11
C ILE A 366 7.71 -13.70 -17.79
N PRO A 367 6.80 -13.90 -18.75
CA PRO A 367 5.46 -14.40 -18.46
C PRO A 367 5.48 -15.75 -17.74
N GLU A 368 6.34 -16.68 -18.16
CA GLU A 368 6.51 -18.00 -17.53
C GLU A 368 6.97 -17.88 -16.08
N ARG A 369 7.98 -17.03 -15.83
CA ARG A 369 8.49 -16.77 -14.48
C ARG A 369 7.43 -16.12 -13.59
N ALA A 370 6.69 -15.14 -14.11
CA ALA A 370 5.62 -14.47 -13.37
C ALA A 370 4.48 -15.43 -13.02
N ARG A 371 4.03 -16.27 -13.97
CA ARG A 371 3.01 -17.30 -13.72
C ARG A 371 3.49 -18.36 -12.72
N SER A 372 4.78 -18.74 -12.79
CA SER A 372 5.37 -19.72 -11.87
C SER A 372 5.50 -19.18 -10.44
N ALA A 373 5.83 -17.90 -10.29
CA ALA A 373 5.81 -17.24 -8.98
C ALA A 373 4.38 -17.11 -8.44
N GLY A 374 3.41 -16.88 -9.33
CA GLY A 374 2.01 -16.61 -8.99
C GLY A 374 1.79 -15.14 -8.63
N PHE A 375 0.54 -14.70 -8.62
CA PHE A 375 0.13 -13.41 -8.06
C PHE A 375 -1.36 -13.45 -7.70
N GLU A 376 -1.74 -12.74 -6.64
CA GLU A 376 -3.13 -12.60 -6.20
C GLU A 376 -3.85 -11.45 -6.91
N LEU A 377 -3.09 -10.42 -7.31
CA LEU A 377 -3.61 -9.22 -7.95
C LEU A 377 -2.65 -8.72 -9.03
N ALA A 378 -3.20 -8.43 -10.22
CA ALA A 378 -2.48 -7.68 -11.25
C ALA A 378 -2.78 -6.18 -11.11
N ILE A 379 -1.74 -5.37 -11.19
CA ILE A 379 -1.78 -3.92 -11.07
C ILE A 379 -1.13 -3.32 -12.31
N GLY A 380 -1.80 -2.37 -12.93
CA GLY A 380 -1.29 -1.59 -14.04
C GLY A 380 -1.00 -0.15 -13.64
N SER A 381 0.06 0.43 -14.17
CA SER A 381 0.38 1.86 -14.04
C SER A 381 0.72 2.48 -15.39
N SER A 382 1.04 3.77 -15.40
CA SER A 382 1.31 4.59 -16.58
C SER A 382 0.10 4.99 -17.43
N GLY A 383 0.30 6.06 -18.21
CA GLY A 383 -0.78 6.78 -18.88
C GLY A 383 -1.60 5.96 -19.88
N THR A 384 -1.04 4.92 -20.50
CA THR A 384 -1.79 4.04 -21.42
C THR A 384 -2.89 3.30 -20.67
N ILE A 385 -2.54 2.66 -19.54
CA ILE A 385 -3.46 1.88 -18.72
C ILE A 385 -4.51 2.80 -18.10
N GLU A 386 -4.10 3.97 -17.60
CA GLU A 386 -5.02 4.96 -17.05
C GLU A 386 -6.04 5.46 -18.09
N THR A 387 -5.61 5.74 -19.32
CA THR A 387 -6.53 6.15 -20.39
C THR A 387 -7.53 5.06 -20.74
N ILE A 388 -7.10 3.79 -20.78
CA ILE A 388 -8.00 2.66 -21.05
C ILE A 388 -9.02 2.53 -19.92
N GLU A 389 -8.58 2.61 -18.67
CA GLU A 389 -9.47 2.56 -17.50
C GLU A 389 -10.49 3.70 -17.50
N GLN A 390 -10.08 4.91 -17.84
CA GLN A 390 -10.98 6.06 -18.00
C GLN A 390 -12.03 5.81 -19.10
N ILE A 391 -11.62 5.27 -20.25
CA ILE A 391 -12.55 4.92 -21.35
C ILE A 391 -13.57 3.87 -20.88
N ILE A 392 -13.13 2.85 -20.15
CA ILE A 392 -14.02 1.81 -19.61
C ILE A 392 -15.01 2.41 -18.62
N ASN A 393 -14.54 3.26 -17.69
CA ASN A 393 -15.37 3.87 -16.66
C ASN A 393 -16.35 4.92 -17.19
N GLN A 394 -16.07 5.54 -18.34
CA GLN A 394 -17.02 6.39 -19.06
C GLN A 394 -18.17 5.60 -19.74
N GLY A 395 -18.21 4.27 -19.58
CA GLY A 395 -19.26 3.41 -20.12
C GLY A 395 -19.01 2.93 -21.56
N PHE A 396 -17.86 3.25 -22.14
CA PHE A 396 -17.52 2.81 -23.50
C PHE A 396 -17.22 1.31 -23.60
N ALA A 397 -17.18 0.56 -22.50
CA ALA A 397 -17.10 -0.90 -22.51
C ALA A 397 -18.47 -1.62 -22.55
N GLY A 398 -19.59 -0.90 -22.38
CA GLY A 398 -20.92 -1.50 -22.30
C GLY A 398 -21.57 -1.80 -23.66
N ASP A 399 -21.80 -3.09 -23.94
CA ASP A 399 -23.01 -3.62 -24.62
C ASP A 399 -23.78 -4.59 -23.69
N CYS A 400 -23.46 -4.62 -22.39
CA CYS A 400 -24.23 -5.36 -21.38
C CYS A 400 -24.28 -4.57 -20.07
N VAL A 401 -25.49 -4.54 -19.50
CA VAL A 401 -25.96 -3.81 -18.31
C VAL A 401 -26.33 -2.34 -18.57
N THR A 402 -27.59 -2.19 -18.98
CA THR A 402 -28.42 -1.00 -18.78
C THR A 402 -28.33 -0.53 -17.32
N LEU A 403 -27.62 0.57 -17.07
CA LEU A 403 -27.96 1.48 -15.98
C LEU A 403 -28.23 2.85 -16.60
N LEU A 404 -29.44 3.31 -16.35
CA LEU A 404 -30.07 4.53 -16.84
C LEU A 404 -29.13 5.73 -16.65
N ILE A 405 -28.65 6.31 -17.76
CA ILE A 405 -28.03 7.63 -17.76
C ILE A 405 -29.17 8.64 -17.82
N THR A 406 -29.62 9.13 -16.66
CA THR A 406 -30.36 10.38 -16.55
C THR A 406 -29.37 11.53 -16.42
N GLU A 407 -29.64 12.65 -17.10
CA GLU A 407 -28.78 13.84 -17.25
C GLU A 407 -28.30 14.53 -15.95
N GLN A 408 -28.64 14.00 -14.76
CA GLN A 408 -28.11 14.41 -13.46
C GLN A 408 -26.81 13.69 -13.05
N SER A 409 -26.38 12.65 -13.77
CA SER A 409 -25.18 11.85 -13.45
C SER A 409 -23.85 12.45 -13.93
N GLN A 410 -23.83 13.69 -14.44
CA GLN A 410 -22.57 14.34 -14.86
C GLN A 410 -21.71 14.84 -13.69
N LEU A 411 -22.27 14.91 -12.48
CA LEU A 411 -21.53 15.32 -11.27
C LEU A 411 -21.21 14.15 -10.31
N GLU A 412 -21.84 13.00 -10.48
CA GLU A 412 -21.70 11.83 -9.59
C GLU A 412 -20.66 10.80 -10.06
N SER A 413 -20.03 10.99 -11.23
CA SER A 413 -19.08 10.03 -11.82
C SER A 413 -17.60 10.28 -11.47
N TYR A 414 -17.29 11.25 -10.59
CA TYR A 414 -15.94 11.45 -10.04
C TYR A 414 -15.69 10.67 -8.73
N GLY A 415 -16.64 9.82 -8.31
CA GLY A 415 -16.39 8.86 -7.24
C GLY A 415 -15.51 7.74 -7.76
N PHE A 416 -14.25 7.69 -7.30
CA PHE A 416 -13.27 6.62 -7.56
C PHE A 416 -13.94 5.23 -7.46
N ARG A 417 -14.43 4.65 -8.56
CA ARG A 417 -14.58 3.18 -8.62
C ARG A 417 -13.22 2.61 -8.18
N GLN A 418 -13.20 1.42 -7.57
CA GLN A 418 -11.92 0.69 -7.53
C GLN A 418 -11.44 0.70 -8.98
N ARG A 419 -10.35 1.44 -9.30
CA ARG A 419 -9.93 1.69 -10.68
C ARG A 419 -9.48 0.36 -11.25
N GLU A 420 -10.39 -0.43 -11.78
CA GLU A 420 -10.12 -1.82 -12.17
C GLU A 420 -10.96 -2.19 -13.38
N PHE A 421 -10.41 -3.07 -14.21
CA PHE A 421 -11.10 -3.55 -15.40
C PHE A 421 -10.71 -4.99 -15.72
N THR A 422 -11.59 -5.66 -16.44
CA THR A 422 -11.45 -7.05 -16.86
C THR A 422 -10.81 -7.17 -18.24
N ARG A 423 -10.28 -8.36 -18.53
CA ARG A 423 -9.80 -8.72 -19.87
C ARG A 423 -10.85 -8.49 -20.97
N HIS A 424 -12.12 -8.73 -20.65
CA HIS A 424 -13.22 -8.57 -21.59
C HIS A 424 -13.44 -7.08 -21.93
N GLU A 425 -13.52 -6.21 -20.92
CA GLU A 425 -13.70 -4.77 -21.12
C GLU A 425 -12.54 -4.15 -21.91
N LEU A 426 -11.29 -4.58 -21.62
CA LEU A 426 -10.12 -4.21 -22.41
C LEU A 426 -10.29 -4.61 -23.88
N GLY A 427 -10.70 -5.86 -24.14
CA GLY A 427 -10.94 -6.36 -25.51
C GLY A 427 -12.01 -5.55 -26.26
N VAL A 428 -13.08 -5.13 -25.57
CA VAL A 428 -14.11 -4.24 -26.16
C VAL A 428 -13.51 -2.89 -26.53
N VAL A 429 -12.71 -2.27 -25.66
CA VAL A 429 -12.04 -1.00 -25.95
C VAL A 429 -11.09 -1.13 -27.13
N VAL A 430 -10.26 -2.19 -27.17
CA VAL A 430 -9.37 -2.47 -28.30
C VAL A 430 -10.16 -2.57 -29.61
N GLN A 431 -11.28 -3.31 -29.62
CA GLN A 431 -12.12 -3.41 -30.80
C GLN A 431 -12.71 -2.06 -31.23
N LYS A 432 -13.18 -1.24 -30.29
CA LYS A 432 -13.72 0.09 -30.60
C LYS A 432 -12.64 1.05 -31.12
N LEU A 433 -11.43 1.01 -30.56
CA LEU A 433 -10.26 1.77 -31.06
C LEU A 433 -9.90 1.39 -32.50
N LEU A 434 -9.94 0.09 -32.82
CA LEU A 434 -9.64 -0.42 -34.17
C LEU A 434 -10.76 -0.13 -35.18
N LYS A 435 -12.01 0.04 -34.75
CA LYS A 435 -13.13 0.45 -35.62
C LYS A 435 -13.04 1.91 -36.05
N ALA A 436 -12.49 2.78 -35.21
CA ALA A 436 -12.23 4.18 -35.55
C ALA A 436 -11.03 4.27 -36.50
N ARG A 437 -11.29 4.78 -37.72
CA ARG A 437 -10.32 4.73 -38.84
C ARG A 437 -9.21 5.75 -38.73
N THR A 438 -9.47 6.92 -38.14
CA THR A 438 -8.49 8.01 -38.03
C THR A 438 -8.23 8.40 -36.58
N ASN A 439 -7.14 9.12 -36.33
CA ASN A 439 -6.81 9.61 -34.99
C ASN A 439 -7.84 10.66 -34.53
N GLU A 440 -8.42 11.46 -35.43
CA GLU A 440 -9.53 12.38 -35.07
C GLU A 440 -10.78 11.63 -34.66
N GLN A 441 -11.12 10.54 -35.36
CA GLN A 441 -12.27 9.72 -35.00
C GLN A 441 -12.08 9.09 -33.62
N ARG A 442 -10.87 8.59 -33.32
CA ARG A 442 -10.51 8.06 -31.99
C ARG A 442 -10.57 9.17 -30.94
N ALA A 443 -9.96 10.31 -31.19
CA ALA A 443 -9.94 11.45 -30.29
C ALA A 443 -11.36 11.91 -29.93
N LYS A 444 -12.23 12.05 -30.93
CA LYS A 444 -13.63 12.45 -30.73
C LYS A 444 -14.45 11.36 -30.03
N ALA A 445 -14.28 10.09 -30.40
CA ALA A 445 -15.06 8.99 -29.84
C ALA A 445 -14.78 8.76 -28.35
N PHE A 446 -13.56 9.02 -27.90
CA PHE A 446 -13.10 8.71 -26.55
C PHE A 446 -12.69 9.95 -25.73
N GLY A 447 -12.91 11.17 -26.25
CA GLY A 447 -12.54 12.40 -25.56
C GLY A 447 -11.02 12.58 -25.34
N LEU A 448 -10.20 12.09 -26.27
CA LEU A 448 -8.74 12.11 -26.15
C LEU A 448 -8.11 13.29 -26.90
N SER A 449 -6.90 13.68 -26.51
CA SER A 449 -6.08 14.52 -27.37
C SER A 449 -5.63 13.74 -28.62
N LEU A 450 -5.39 14.44 -29.73
CA LEU A 450 -4.92 13.81 -30.98
C LEU A 450 -3.63 13.01 -30.78
N LYS A 451 -2.67 13.58 -30.04
CA LYS A 451 -1.40 12.90 -29.69
C LYS A 451 -1.63 11.61 -28.91
N ARG A 452 -2.63 11.56 -28.02
CA ARG A 452 -2.95 10.34 -27.27
C ARG A 452 -3.64 9.32 -28.17
N ALA A 453 -4.56 9.76 -29.02
CA ALA A 453 -5.28 8.90 -29.95
C ALA A 453 -4.35 8.17 -30.95
N GLU A 454 -3.27 8.83 -31.37
CA GLU A 454 -2.25 8.28 -32.26
C GLU A 454 -1.57 7.04 -31.68
N VAL A 455 -1.18 7.08 -30.41
CA VAL A 455 -0.33 6.04 -29.79
C VAL A 455 -1.11 5.00 -29.00
N LEU A 456 -2.39 5.28 -28.69
CA LEU A 456 -3.21 4.44 -27.82
C LEU A 456 -3.51 3.07 -28.44
N VAL A 457 -3.60 2.97 -29.78
CA VAL A 457 -3.86 1.68 -30.45
C VAL A 457 -2.76 0.67 -30.16
N ALA A 458 -1.50 1.07 -30.35
CA ALA A 458 -0.35 0.20 -30.06
C ALA A 458 -0.29 -0.16 -28.57
N GLY A 459 -0.52 0.81 -27.69
CA GLY A 459 -0.55 0.59 -26.24
C GLY A 459 -1.65 -0.37 -25.79
N ALA A 460 -2.87 -0.24 -26.33
CA ALA A 460 -4.00 -1.10 -25.99
C ALA A 460 -3.81 -2.54 -26.51
N VAL A 461 -3.25 -2.71 -27.72
CA VAL A 461 -2.94 -4.03 -28.26
C VAL A 461 -1.80 -4.69 -27.47
N LEU A 462 -0.76 -3.94 -27.10
CA LEU A 462 0.30 -4.43 -26.21
C LEU A 462 -0.27 -4.91 -24.88
N LEU A 463 -1.14 -4.11 -24.25
CA LEU A 463 -1.77 -4.48 -22.99
C LEU A 463 -2.66 -5.73 -23.13
N GLU A 464 -3.40 -5.87 -24.22
CA GLU A 464 -4.21 -7.07 -24.47
C GLU A 464 -3.35 -8.33 -24.61
N GLU A 465 -2.22 -8.24 -25.31
CA GLU A 465 -1.27 -9.37 -25.42
C GLU A 465 -0.58 -9.67 -24.08
N ILE A 466 -0.34 -8.67 -23.23
CA ILE A 466 0.13 -8.86 -21.85
C ILE A 466 -0.93 -9.60 -21.03
N PHE A 467 -2.21 -9.23 -21.11
CA PHE A 467 -3.29 -9.94 -20.42
C PHE A 467 -3.34 -11.41 -20.81
N ILE A 468 -3.13 -11.72 -22.09
CA ILE A 468 -3.07 -13.09 -22.60
C ILE A 468 -1.83 -13.81 -22.06
N ALA A 469 -0.65 -13.21 -22.20
CA ALA A 469 0.62 -13.84 -21.85
C ALA A 469 0.74 -14.10 -20.34
N PHE A 470 0.28 -13.20 -19.48
CA PHE A 470 0.39 -13.33 -18.03
C PHE A 470 -0.83 -14.02 -17.38
N ASP A 471 -1.82 -14.43 -18.18
CA ASP A 471 -3.11 -14.98 -17.72
C ASP A 471 -3.84 -14.06 -16.74
N ILE A 472 -3.91 -12.77 -17.07
CA ILE A 472 -4.58 -11.76 -16.25
C ILE A 472 -6.07 -11.77 -16.60
N HIS A 473 -6.92 -11.97 -15.60
CA HIS A 473 -8.37 -11.84 -15.76
C HIS A 473 -8.88 -10.41 -15.46
N LYS A 474 -8.25 -9.76 -14.49
CA LYS A 474 -8.62 -8.45 -13.97
C LYS A 474 -7.38 -7.68 -13.54
N MET A 475 -7.34 -6.39 -13.81
CA MET A 475 -6.25 -5.50 -13.45
C MET A 475 -6.78 -4.32 -12.66
N ARG A 476 -6.11 -3.99 -11.55
CA ARG A 476 -6.30 -2.74 -10.81
C ARG A 476 -5.33 -1.68 -11.33
N VAL A 477 -5.70 -0.42 -11.29
CA VAL A 477 -4.90 0.69 -11.82
C VAL A 477 -4.37 1.53 -10.68
N SER A 478 -3.04 1.69 -10.65
CA SER A 478 -2.36 2.56 -9.71
C SER A 478 -2.27 3.98 -10.31
N PRO A 479 -2.63 5.03 -9.55
CA PRO A 479 -2.33 6.41 -9.92
C PRO A 479 -0.85 6.76 -9.76
N TYR A 480 -0.09 5.97 -8.99
CA TYR A 480 1.34 6.18 -8.75
C TYR A 480 2.18 5.22 -9.59
N ALA A 481 3.37 5.67 -9.99
CA ALA A 481 4.32 4.92 -10.80
C ALA A 481 5.77 5.28 -10.39
N LEU A 482 6.62 5.59 -11.37
CA LEU A 482 8.06 5.79 -11.17
C LEU A 482 8.37 7.00 -10.28
N ARG A 483 7.72 8.15 -10.49
CA ARG A 483 8.06 9.40 -9.79
C ARG A 483 7.86 9.31 -8.29
N GLU A 484 6.73 8.73 -7.89
CA GLU A 484 6.40 8.51 -6.49
C GLU A 484 7.37 7.49 -5.88
N GLY A 485 7.76 6.46 -6.63
CA GLY A 485 8.85 5.56 -6.28
C GLY A 485 10.19 6.26 -6.02
N VAL A 486 10.54 7.25 -6.85
CA VAL A 486 11.76 8.06 -6.71
C VAL A 486 11.72 8.92 -5.45
N ILE A 487 10.58 9.55 -5.13
CA ILE A 487 10.41 10.31 -3.88
C ILE A 487 10.67 9.41 -2.68
N ILE A 488 10.01 8.25 -2.63
CA ILE A 488 10.09 7.30 -1.52
C ILE A 488 11.48 6.71 -1.36
N ASP A 489 12.12 6.37 -2.47
CA ASP A 489 13.50 5.91 -2.45
C ASP A 489 14.46 6.99 -1.95
N THR A 490 14.23 8.26 -2.32
CA THR A 490 15.01 9.39 -1.83
C THR A 490 14.84 9.57 -0.33
N LEU A 491 13.58 9.60 0.15
CA LEU A 491 13.27 9.67 1.58
C LEU A 491 13.97 8.55 2.37
N SER A 492 13.93 7.32 1.86
CA SER A 492 14.54 6.16 2.52
C SER A 492 16.07 6.24 2.64
N LYS A 493 16.72 7.07 1.82
CA LYS A 493 18.17 7.29 1.82
C LYS A 493 18.58 8.51 2.63
N THR A 494 17.70 9.52 2.74
CA THR A 494 17.99 10.78 3.43
C THR A 494 17.59 10.77 4.89
N TRP A 495 16.57 9.98 5.27
CA TRP A 495 16.03 9.97 6.62
C TRP A 495 16.43 8.73 7.41
N ASP A 496 17.36 8.89 8.35
CA ASP A 496 17.72 7.81 9.28
C ASP A 496 16.52 7.47 10.18
N GLY A 497 16.05 6.23 10.09
CA GLY A 497 14.89 5.74 10.84
C GLY A 497 13.57 5.68 10.05
N TYR A 498 13.55 6.13 8.79
CA TYR A 498 12.41 5.87 7.92
C TYR A 498 12.19 4.36 7.78
N LYS A 499 11.09 3.88 8.33
CA LYS A 499 10.60 2.53 8.07
C LYS A 499 9.54 2.68 7.02
N PHE A 500 9.77 2.06 5.86
CA PHE A 500 8.73 1.90 4.84
C PHE A 500 7.51 1.27 5.52
N SER A 501 6.53 2.10 5.88
CA SER A 501 5.29 1.68 6.52
C SER A 501 4.30 1.45 5.40
N PRO A 502 3.90 0.20 5.17
CA PRO A 502 3.09 -0.16 4.02
C PRO A 502 1.60 0.12 4.17
N ASN A 503 1.17 0.61 5.33
CA ASN A 503 -0.24 0.82 5.59
C ASN A 503 -0.69 2.18 5.04
N VAL A 504 -0.74 2.28 3.71
CA VAL A 504 -1.19 3.46 2.96
C VAL A 504 -2.52 3.99 3.48
N ARG A 505 -3.46 3.09 3.78
CA ARG A 505 -4.78 3.43 4.32
C ARG A 505 -4.66 4.10 5.69
N TRP A 506 -3.89 3.53 6.61
CA TRP A 506 -3.71 4.14 7.93
C TRP A 506 -2.89 5.43 7.87
N ASN A 507 -1.81 5.47 7.10
CA ASN A 507 -0.99 6.66 6.93
C ASN A 507 -1.83 7.82 6.37
N SER A 508 -2.66 7.57 5.36
CA SER A 508 -3.58 8.58 4.81
C SER A 508 -4.54 9.17 5.86
N VAL A 509 -4.98 8.37 6.83
CA VAL A 509 -5.79 8.81 7.97
C VAL A 509 -4.96 9.65 8.93
N LEU A 510 -3.74 9.22 9.25
CA LEU A 510 -2.83 9.96 10.12
C LEU A 510 -2.47 11.31 9.52
N SER A 511 -2.09 11.37 8.24
CA SER A 511 -1.81 12.59 7.50
C SER A 511 -2.98 13.57 7.56
N LEU A 512 -4.20 13.07 7.29
CA LEU A 512 -5.40 13.89 7.37
C LEU A 512 -5.65 14.41 8.79
N ALA A 513 -5.50 13.56 9.80
CA ALA A 513 -5.69 13.93 11.20
C ALA A 513 -4.69 15.01 11.62
N LYS A 514 -3.40 14.82 11.33
CA LYS A 514 -2.30 15.75 11.65
C LYS A 514 -2.46 17.10 10.97
N ARG A 515 -3.07 17.16 9.78
CA ARG A 515 -3.35 18.42 9.08
C ARG A 515 -4.32 19.33 9.87
N PHE A 516 -5.21 18.75 10.67
CA PHE A 516 -6.29 19.49 11.34
C PHE A 516 -6.22 19.48 12.86
N TYR A 517 -5.40 18.61 13.46
CA TYR A 517 -5.21 18.52 14.90
C TYR A 517 -3.89 19.12 15.36
N ASP A 518 -3.90 19.66 16.57
CA ASP A 518 -2.70 19.78 17.39
C ASP A 518 -2.35 18.42 18.03
N ASN A 519 -1.15 18.29 18.60
CA ASN A 519 -0.66 17.03 19.18
C ASN A 519 -1.61 16.49 20.26
N GLN A 520 -2.11 17.35 21.15
CA GLN A 520 -2.99 16.94 22.24
C GLN A 520 -4.32 16.36 21.72
N ARG A 521 -4.92 16.99 20.71
CA ARG A 521 -6.16 16.52 20.09
C ARG A 521 -5.93 15.24 19.31
N PHE A 522 -4.82 15.13 18.59
CA PHE A 522 -4.47 13.93 17.85
C PHE A 522 -4.31 12.72 18.79
N GLU A 523 -3.61 12.89 19.92
CA GLU A 523 -3.48 11.86 20.97
C GLU A 523 -4.84 11.48 21.56
N SER A 524 -5.69 12.46 21.90
CA SER A 524 -7.03 12.19 22.44
C SER A 524 -7.95 11.47 21.44
N ALA A 525 -7.91 11.86 20.16
CA ALA A 525 -8.70 11.21 19.12
C ALA A 525 -8.21 9.77 18.88
N SER A 526 -6.90 9.55 18.84
CA SER A 526 -6.28 8.22 18.75
C SER A 526 -6.64 7.35 19.95
N HIS A 527 -6.64 7.91 21.16
CA HIS A 527 -7.07 7.21 22.36
C HIS A 527 -8.53 6.79 22.31
N SER A 528 -9.40 7.66 21.81
CA SER A 528 -10.81 7.34 21.60
C SER A 528 -10.97 6.19 20.60
N ALA A 529 -10.12 6.13 19.57
CA ALA A 529 -10.11 5.04 18.59
C ALA A 529 -9.65 3.71 19.21
N TYR A 530 -8.68 3.73 20.13
CA TYR A 530 -8.29 2.54 20.90
C TYR A 530 -9.46 2.01 21.74
N LEU A 531 -10.15 2.87 22.49
CA LEU A 531 -11.33 2.46 23.27
C LEU A 531 -12.47 1.93 22.38
N ALA A 532 -12.61 2.45 21.16
CA ALA A 532 -13.58 1.94 20.19
C ALA A 532 -13.23 0.51 19.73
N LEU A 533 -11.94 0.23 19.51
CA LEU A 533 -11.46 -1.11 19.16
C LEU A 533 -11.58 -2.10 20.32
N ASP A 534 -11.34 -1.66 21.56
CA ASP A 534 -11.57 -2.47 22.76
C ASP A 534 -13.02 -2.97 22.82
N ILE A 535 -13.99 -2.06 22.63
CA ILE A 535 -15.41 -2.41 22.60
C ILE A 535 -15.74 -3.33 21.41
N PHE A 536 -15.22 -3.02 20.22
CA PHE A 536 -15.45 -3.82 19.01
C PHE A 536 -14.92 -5.25 19.16
N ASN A 537 -13.68 -5.42 19.61
CA ASN A 537 -13.05 -6.72 19.82
C ASN A 537 -13.73 -7.49 20.94
N GLY A 538 -14.06 -6.82 22.05
CA GLY A 538 -14.80 -7.44 23.14
C GLY A 538 -16.16 -8.01 22.71
N LEU A 539 -16.87 -7.32 21.81
CA LEU A 539 -18.11 -7.83 21.23
C LEU A 539 -17.88 -9.04 20.32
N ARG A 540 -16.83 -9.02 19.48
CA ARG A 540 -16.47 -10.18 18.63
C ARG A 540 -16.06 -11.41 19.44
N MET A 541 -15.33 -11.21 20.53
CA MET A 541 -14.91 -12.30 21.42
C MET A 541 -16.05 -12.85 22.27
N SER A 542 -17.08 -12.05 22.56
CA SER A 542 -18.23 -12.45 23.35
C SER A 542 -19.24 -13.33 22.58
N MET A 543 -18.95 -13.69 21.33
CA MET A 543 -19.77 -14.65 20.58
C MET A 543 -19.81 -16.00 21.31
N THR A 544 -20.98 -16.37 21.80
CA THR A 544 -21.20 -17.70 22.38
C THR A 544 -21.22 -18.74 21.27
N SER A 545 -20.73 -19.95 21.54
CA SER A 545 -20.75 -21.08 20.59
C SER A 545 -22.18 -21.50 20.16
N THR A 546 -23.21 -20.93 20.77
CA THR A 546 -24.62 -21.18 20.46
C THR A 546 -25.25 -20.19 19.45
N GLY A 547 -24.59 -19.08 19.10
CA GLY A 547 -24.93 -18.23 17.93
C GLY A 547 -26.36 -17.66 17.84
N THR A 548 -27.20 -17.76 18.87
CA THR A 548 -28.64 -17.46 18.80
C THR A 548 -29.06 -16.10 19.35
N ASP A 549 -28.15 -15.30 19.91
CA ASP A 549 -28.50 -13.95 20.41
C ASP A 549 -28.34 -12.86 19.32
N HIS A 550 -29.06 -11.75 19.47
CA HIS A 550 -29.07 -10.68 18.46
C HIS A 550 -27.72 -9.95 18.35
N ILE A 551 -26.90 -10.00 19.41
CA ILE A 551 -25.54 -9.46 19.39
C ILE A 551 -24.70 -10.28 18.42
N SER A 552 -24.71 -11.61 18.53
CA SER A 552 -23.97 -12.48 17.60
C SER A 552 -24.44 -12.28 16.16
N GLU A 553 -25.73 -12.07 15.92
CA GLU A 553 -26.27 -11.75 14.58
C GLU A 553 -25.62 -10.47 14.00
N VAL A 554 -25.62 -9.36 14.75
CA VAL A 554 -25.04 -8.09 14.28
C VAL A 554 -23.52 -8.19 14.14
N VAL A 555 -22.85 -8.79 15.13
CA VAL A 555 -21.39 -8.90 15.18
C VAL A 555 -20.86 -9.89 14.13
N SER A 556 -21.68 -10.85 13.67
CA SER A 556 -21.32 -11.75 12.55
C SER A 556 -21.15 -11.02 11.22
N LEU A 557 -21.68 -9.80 11.11
CA LEU A 557 -21.49 -8.93 9.94
C LEU A 557 -20.16 -8.17 9.97
N PHE A 558 -19.44 -8.19 11.10
CA PHE A 558 -18.20 -7.45 11.26
C PHE A 558 -17.00 -8.23 10.71
N ASP A 559 -16.14 -7.51 10.00
CA ASP A 559 -14.85 -7.99 9.53
C ASP A 559 -13.70 -7.09 10.04
N GLU A 560 -12.46 -7.42 9.67
CA GLU A 560 -11.30 -6.58 10.01
C GLU A 560 -11.35 -5.20 9.33
N ALA A 561 -12.01 -5.09 8.18
CA ALA A 561 -12.17 -3.80 7.51
C ALA A 561 -13.08 -2.87 8.32
N ASP A 562 -14.13 -3.39 8.97
CA ASP A 562 -14.97 -2.61 9.90
C ASP A 562 -14.18 -2.10 11.11
N ALA A 563 -13.27 -2.91 11.66
CA ALA A 563 -12.39 -2.49 12.74
C ALA A 563 -11.50 -1.32 12.29
N GLU A 564 -10.93 -1.42 11.09
CA GLU A 564 -10.11 -0.36 10.49
C GLU A 564 -10.91 0.92 10.24
N LEU A 565 -12.11 0.82 9.63
CA LEU A 565 -12.99 1.97 9.38
C LEU A 565 -13.41 2.63 10.68
N LEU A 566 -13.76 1.86 11.72
CA LEU A 566 -14.10 2.38 13.03
C LEU A 566 -12.92 3.15 13.64
N LYS A 567 -11.73 2.55 13.63
CA LYS A 567 -10.51 3.19 14.12
C LYS A 567 -10.25 4.51 13.39
N ALA A 568 -10.26 4.48 12.06
CA ALA A 568 -10.02 5.64 11.23
C ALA A 568 -11.04 6.76 11.46
N SER A 569 -12.32 6.41 11.51
CA SER A 569 -13.41 7.36 11.72
C SER A 569 -13.36 8.03 13.09
N VAL A 570 -13.03 7.26 14.13
CA VAL A 570 -12.90 7.78 15.48
C VAL A 570 -11.64 8.63 15.60
N THR A 571 -10.53 8.27 14.94
CA THR A 571 -9.36 9.16 14.84
C THR A 571 -9.72 10.48 14.16
N LEU A 572 -10.59 10.50 13.15
CA LEU A 572 -10.95 11.70 12.40
C LEU A 572 -12.19 12.45 12.90
N HIS A 573 -12.86 11.97 13.97
CA HIS A 573 -14.23 12.39 14.33
C HIS A 573 -14.40 13.90 14.65
N ALA A 574 -13.29 14.58 14.94
CA ALA A 574 -13.26 15.97 15.39
C ALA A 574 -12.41 16.90 14.51
N ILE A 575 -11.92 16.47 13.35
CA ILE A 575 -11.08 17.31 12.46
C ILE A 575 -11.82 18.59 12.02
N GLY A 576 -13.15 18.53 11.93
CA GLY A 576 -14.00 19.67 11.61
C GLY A 576 -14.04 20.76 12.67
N MET A 577 -13.45 20.56 13.85
CA MET A 577 -13.28 21.63 14.86
C MET A 577 -12.35 22.74 14.37
N SER A 578 -11.47 22.44 13.40
CA SER A 578 -10.64 23.44 12.71
C SER A 578 -11.47 24.47 11.93
N ILE A 579 -12.66 24.08 11.46
CA ILE A 579 -13.62 24.97 10.78
C ILE A 579 -14.48 25.70 11.81
N GLY A 580 -15.00 24.97 12.79
CA GLY A 580 -15.84 25.57 13.82
C GLY A 580 -16.32 24.56 14.87
N PHE A 581 -16.44 25.04 16.11
CA PHE A 581 -16.91 24.20 17.22
C PHE A 581 -18.39 23.82 17.09
N ARG A 582 -19.24 24.75 16.62
CA ARG A 582 -20.65 24.45 16.34
C ARG A 582 -20.71 23.50 15.15
N ASP A 583 -21.45 22.42 15.32
CA ASP A 583 -21.64 21.41 14.27
C ASP A 583 -20.37 20.77 13.68
N TYR A 584 -19.25 20.74 14.42
CA TYR A 584 -17.99 20.13 13.96
C TYR A 584 -18.10 18.70 13.42
N HIS A 585 -19.01 17.87 13.93
CA HIS A 585 -19.33 16.53 13.40
C HIS A 585 -19.77 16.55 11.93
N LYS A 586 -20.53 17.57 11.49
CA LYS A 586 -20.90 17.77 10.08
C LYS A 586 -19.72 18.28 9.26
N HIS A 587 -18.90 19.15 9.84
CA HIS A 587 -17.66 19.61 9.20
C HIS A 587 -16.65 18.46 9.02
N SER A 588 -16.57 17.55 9.99
CA SER A 588 -15.70 16.36 9.91
C SER A 588 -16.21 15.41 8.84
N ASN A 589 -17.53 15.18 8.76
CA ASN A 589 -18.15 14.46 7.63
C ASN A 589 -17.78 15.08 6.28
N TYR A 590 -17.93 16.41 6.14
CA TYR A 590 -17.58 17.11 4.91
C TYR A 590 -16.10 16.95 4.54
N LEU A 591 -15.20 17.11 5.51
CA LEU A 591 -13.75 16.98 5.30
C LEU A 591 -13.33 15.55 4.96
N ILE A 592 -13.96 14.53 5.54
CA ILE A 592 -13.67 13.12 5.22
C ILE A 592 -14.21 12.77 3.83
N LYS A 593 -15.45 13.19 3.52
CA LYS A 593 -16.14 12.85 2.28
C LYS A 593 -15.51 13.48 1.05
N ASN A 594 -15.03 14.72 1.16
CA ASN A 594 -14.56 15.53 0.02
C ASN A 594 -13.03 15.70 0.02
N ASN A 595 -12.29 14.72 0.54
CA ASN A 595 -10.84 14.78 0.57
C ASN A 595 -10.22 13.69 -0.29
N ASP A 596 -9.29 14.11 -1.15
CA ASP A 596 -8.54 13.24 -2.05
C ASP A 596 -7.38 12.51 -1.34
N SER A 597 -7.08 12.87 -0.09
CA SER A 597 -5.92 12.35 0.65
C SER A 597 -6.17 10.99 1.29
N LEU A 598 -7.41 10.48 1.39
CA LEU A 598 -7.72 9.16 2.00
C LEU A 598 -7.46 8.02 1.02
N VAL A 599 -6.19 7.75 0.77
CA VAL A 599 -5.72 6.77 -0.21
C VAL A 599 -6.06 5.34 0.24
N GLY A 600 -6.57 4.53 -0.69
CA GLY A 600 -6.83 3.10 -0.48
C GLY A 600 -8.20 2.75 0.10
N TYR A 601 -9.04 3.73 0.42
CA TYR A 601 -10.45 3.52 0.78
C TYR A 601 -11.35 3.63 -0.45
N SER A 602 -12.31 2.73 -0.58
CA SER A 602 -13.37 2.81 -1.60
C SER A 602 -14.39 3.91 -1.26
N PRO A 603 -15.22 4.37 -2.22
CA PRO A 603 -16.23 5.40 -1.96
C PRO A 603 -17.24 4.99 -0.89
N VAL A 604 -17.57 3.69 -0.81
CA VAL A 604 -18.47 3.15 0.21
C VAL A 604 -17.81 3.24 1.58
N GLU A 605 -16.53 2.85 1.68
CA GLU A 605 -15.73 2.96 2.91
C GLU A 605 -15.58 4.42 3.37
N THR A 606 -15.18 5.33 2.47
CA THR A 606 -15.07 6.77 2.78
C THR A 606 -16.41 7.36 3.22
N LYS A 607 -17.52 6.94 2.59
CA LYS A 607 -18.88 7.35 2.99
C LYS A 607 -19.24 6.81 4.38
N MET A 608 -18.96 5.53 4.66
CA MET A 608 -19.15 4.95 5.99
C MET A 608 -18.32 5.70 7.04
N MET A 609 -17.06 6.02 6.74
CA MET A 609 -16.20 6.78 7.64
C MET A 609 -16.74 8.19 7.93
N ALA A 610 -17.18 8.89 6.89
CA ALA A 610 -17.78 10.20 7.02
C ALA A 610 -19.08 10.15 7.86
N LEU A 611 -19.91 9.13 7.68
CA LEU A 611 -21.13 8.91 8.47
C LEU A 611 -20.81 8.58 9.93
N LEU A 612 -19.80 7.76 10.20
CA LEU A 612 -19.32 7.46 11.56
C LEU A 612 -18.86 8.74 12.28
N ALA A 613 -18.05 9.57 11.60
CA ALA A 613 -17.62 10.86 12.12
C ALA A 613 -18.78 11.86 12.29
N GLN A 614 -19.83 11.79 11.47
CA GLN A 614 -21.04 12.60 11.65
C GLN A 614 -21.84 12.16 12.88
N TYR A 615 -22.09 10.86 12.99
CA TYR A 615 -23.06 10.29 13.91
C TYR A 615 -22.45 9.80 15.23
N HIS A 616 -21.15 10.05 15.48
CA HIS A 616 -20.54 9.91 16.82
C HIS A 616 -21.19 10.83 17.87
N ARG A 617 -22.02 11.82 17.47
CA ARG A 617 -22.80 12.66 18.40
C ARG A 617 -24.12 13.16 17.79
N LYS A 618 -24.97 13.72 18.66
CA LYS A 618 -26.30 14.27 18.31
C LYS A 618 -27.21 13.21 17.66
N LYS A 619 -27.64 13.44 16.42
CA LYS A 619 -28.57 12.58 15.66
C LYS A 619 -28.02 11.16 15.51
N VAL A 620 -28.87 10.24 15.06
CA VAL A 620 -28.52 8.85 14.74
C VAL A 620 -28.66 8.61 13.24
N PRO A 621 -27.95 7.63 12.65
CA PRO A 621 -28.07 7.33 11.23
C PRO A 621 -29.50 6.91 10.87
N SER A 622 -30.07 7.54 9.85
CA SER A 622 -31.46 7.32 9.44
C SER A 622 -31.61 7.42 7.93
N LYS A 623 -32.63 6.77 7.36
CA LYS A 623 -32.91 6.82 5.90
C LYS A 623 -33.32 8.21 5.37
N LYS A 624 -33.44 9.22 6.24
CA LYS A 624 -33.63 10.62 5.83
C LYS A 624 -32.32 11.27 5.37
N ASP A 625 -31.18 10.70 5.76
CA ASP A 625 -29.87 11.08 5.27
C ASP A 625 -29.61 10.30 3.98
N GLU A 626 -29.33 11.03 2.90
CA GLU A 626 -29.16 10.48 1.56
C GLU A 626 -27.96 9.53 1.48
N ASP A 627 -26.82 9.91 2.09
CA ASP A 627 -25.62 9.09 2.07
C ASP A 627 -25.86 7.76 2.80
N PHE A 628 -26.56 7.81 3.93
CA PHE A 628 -26.92 6.60 4.66
C PHE A 628 -27.93 5.73 3.90
N ALA A 629 -28.91 6.34 3.21
CA ALA A 629 -29.94 5.64 2.46
C ALA A 629 -29.38 4.88 1.25
N GLN A 630 -28.29 5.37 0.64
CA GLN A 630 -27.61 4.76 -0.50
C GLN A 630 -26.77 3.51 -0.14
N LEU A 631 -26.48 3.28 1.15
CA LEU A 631 -25.78 2.08 1.59
C LEU A 631 -26.67 0.84 1.44
N SER A 632 -26.05 -0.33 1.19
CA SER A 632 -26.76 -1.61 1.19
C SER A 632 -27.42 -1.87 2.56
N PRO A 633 -28.50 -2.68 2.63
CA PRO A 633 -29.15 -2.98 3.91
C PRO A 633 -28.19 -3.51 4.98
N GLU A 634 -27.23 -4.35 4.58
CA GLU A 634 -26.19 -4.88 5.46
C GLU A 634 -25.21 -3.78 5.93
N ALA A 635 -24.73 -2.94 5.01
CA ALA A 635 -23.86 -1.81 5.33
C ALA A 635 -24.57 -0.78 6.24
N GLN A 636 -25.90 -0.61 6.11
CA GLN A 636 -26.69 0.22 7.01
C GLN A 636 -26.73 -0.33 8.44
N VAL A 637 -26.83 -1.66 8.60
CA VAL A 637 -26.78 -2.31 9.93
C VAL A 637 -25.38 -2.14 10.54
N ARG A 638 -24.33 -2.49 9.80
CA ARG A 638 -22.93 -2.31 10.20
C ARG A 638 -22.64 -0.87 10.61
N THR A 639 -22.99 0.10 9.76
CA THR A 639 -22.76 1.53 10.04
C THR A 639 -23.46 2.00 11.32
N ARG A 640 -24.70 1.55 11.59
CA ARG A 640 -25.38 1.91 12.86
C ARG A 640 -24.69 1.30 14.08
N ALA A 641 -24.26 0.06 13.99
CA ALA A 641 -23.58 -0.63 15.07
C ALA A 641 -22.22 0.00 15.39
N LEU A 642 -21.41 0.27 14.36
CA LEU A 642 -20.14 0.98 14.50
C LEU A 642 -20.34 2.42 15.03
N CYS A 643 -21.39 3.14 14.62
CA CYS A 643 -21.74 4.43 15.20
C CYS A 643 -22.06 4.33 16.70
N ALA A 644 -22.75 3.27 17.13
CA ALA A 644 -23.05 3.05 18.53
C ALA A 644 -21.78 2.87 19.37
N ILE A 645 -20.83 2.06 18.87
CA ILE A 645 -19.53 1.85 19.49
C ILE A 645 -18.74 3.17 19.57
N ALA A 646 -18.63 3.88 18.45
CA ALA A 646 -17.90 5.17 18.37
C ALA A 646 -18.45 6.21 19.36
N ARG A 647 -19.78 6.28 19.52
CA ARG A 647 -20.43 7.22 20.46
C ARG A 647 -20.03 6.98 21.91
N ILE A 648 -19.95 5.72 22.33
CA ILE A 648 -19.56 5.35 23.69
C ILE A 648 -18.06 5.60 23.87
N ALA A 649 -17.23 5.15 22.93
CA ALA A 649 -15.78 5.30 23.00
C ALA A 649 -15.32 6.77 23.09
N VAL A 650 -15.88 7.65 22.26
CA VAL A 650 -15.59 9.10 22.31
C VAL A 650 -16.09 9.71 23.63
N ALA A 651 -17.20 9.22 24.19
CA ALA A 651 -17.69 9.70 25.48
C ALA A 651 -16.83 9.23 26.67
N LEU A 652 -16.21 8.05 26.56
CA LEU A 652 -15.25 7.55 27.55
C LEU A 652 -13.90 8.29 27.53
N ASN A 653 -13.66 9.19 26.58
CA ASN A 653 -12.52 10.11 26.59
C ASN A 653 -12.96 11.58 26.70
N ARG A 654 -14.01 11.86 27.48
CA ARG A 654 -14.65 13.17 27.54
C ARG A 654 -13.71 14.31 27.96
N CYS A 655 -12.80 14.08 28.90
CA CYS A 655 -11.85 15.09 29.36
C CYS A 655 -10.63 15.27 28.44
N HIS A 656 -10.47 14.44 27.41
CA HIS A 656 -9.31 14.43 26.50
C HIS A 656 -7.96 14.16 27.21
N LYS A 657 -7.97 13.51 28.38
CA LYS A 657 -6.76 13.16 29.15
C LYS A 657 -6.49 11.65 29.22
N SER A 658 -7.22 10.84 28.46
CA SER A 658 -7.07 9.37 28.49
C SER A 658 -7.26 8.80 29.91
N ALA A 659 -8.23 9.34 30.64
CA ALA A 659 -8.55 8.95 32.02
C ALA A 659 -9.05 7.50 32.11
N VAL A 660 -9.69 7.00 31.05
CA VAL A 660 -9.99 5.58 30.86
C VAL A 660 -8.85 4.95 30.06
N LYS A 661 -8.16 3.96 30.60
CA LYS A 661 -7.06 3.24 29.94
C LYS A 661 -7.56 2.22 28.91
N ALA A 662 -8.58 1.44 29.27
CA ALA A 662 -9.08 0.33 28.46
C ALA A 662 -10.54 0.02 28.78
N VAL A 663 -11.22 -0.70 27.88
CA VAL A 663 -12.58 -1.22 28.08
C VAL A 663 -12.60 -2.73 27.83
N PHE A 664 -13.19 -3.50 28.75
CA PHE A 664 -13.51 -4.90 28.50
C PHE A 664 -15.03 -5.05 28.33
N VAL A 665 -15.43 -5.98 27.46
CA VAL A 665 -16.84 -6.30 27.23
C VAL A 665 -17.13 -7.68 27.80
N ILE A 666 -18.15 -7.77 28.64
CA ILE A 666 -18.67 -9.02 29.17
C ILE A 666 -20.14 -9.13 28.77
N GLN A 667 -20.50 -10.19 28.06
CA GLN A 667 -21.88 -10.46 27.69
C GLN A 667 -22.56 -11.35 28.74
N GLU A 668 -23.64 -10.85 29.35
CA GLU A 668 -24.47 -11.54 30.32
C GLU A 668 -25.92 -11.61 29.86
N SER A 669 -26.33 -12.71 29.23
CA SER A 669 -27.71 -12.92 28.73
C SER A 669 -28.22 -11.71 27.91
N ASP A 670 -29.03 -10.83 28.52
CA ASP A 670 -29.63 -9.64 27.90
C ASP A 670 -28.87 -8.33 28.19
N THR A 671 -27.73 -8.38 28.88
CA THR A 671 -26.95 -7.21 29.30
C THR A 671 -25.52 -7.30 28.79
N CYS A 672 -25.06 -6.23 28.13
CA CYS A 672 -23.67 -6.02 27.77
C CYS A 672 -23.01 -5.14 28.83
N VAL A 673 -22.03 -5.70 29.55
CA VAL A 673 -21.31 -5.01 30.63
C VAL A 673 -20.00 -4.47 30.08
N LEU A 674 -19.83 -3.15 30.12
CA LEU A 674 -18.59 -2.45 29.78
C LEU A 674 -17.79 -2.20 31.06
N VAL A 675 -16.70 -2.94 31.23
CA VAL A 675 -15.79 -2.81 32.36
C VAL A 675 -14.71 -1.79 32.01
N ILE A 676 -14.72 -0.66 32.70
CA ILE A 676 -13.83 0.48 32.50
C ILE A 676 -12.61 0.34 33.39
N VAL A 677 -11.43 0.40 32.78
CA VAL A 677 -10.14 0.43 33.49
C VAL A 677 -9.66 1.89 33.55
N PRO A 678 -9.59 2.52 34.73
CA PRO A 678 -9.02 3.86 34.85
C PRO A 678 -7.51 3.84 34.58
N SER A 679 -6.97 4.91 34.00
CA SER A 679 -5.51 5.11 33.92
C SER A 679 -4.95 5.58 35.26
N ILE A 680 -3.64 5.41 35.43
CA ILE A 680 -2.91 5.90 36.61
C ILE A 680 -2.31 7.26 36.25
N ASP A 681 -2.58 8.28 37.06
CA ASP A 681 -1.96 9.59 36.94
C ASP A 681 -0.46 9.47 37.26
N PRO A 682 0.45 9.75 36.31
CA PRO A 682 1.89 9.63 36.53
C PRO A 682 2.42 10.51 37.66
N GLY A 683 1.79 11.66 37.92
CA GLY A 683 2.24 12.60 38.94
C GLY A 683 1.84 12.20 40.36
N SER A 684 0.67 11.60 40.52
CA SER A 684 0.12 11.26 41.84
C SER A 684 0.12 9.76 42.17
N ASN A 685 0.39 8.90 41.18
CA ASN A 685 0.28 7.44 41.26
C ASN A 685 -1.10 6.95 41.75
N LYS A 686 -2.14 7.74 41.52
CA LYS A 686 -3.54 7.43 41.83
C LYS A 686 -4.31 7.15 40.54
N LEU A 687 -5.38 6.39 40.65
CA LEU A 687 -6.32 6.22 39.54
C LEU A 687 -6.93 7.57 39.18
N HIS A 688 -7.05 7.84 37.89
CA HIS A 688 -7.82 8.97 37.39
C HIS A 688 -9.28 8.86 37.83
N ASP A 689 -9.88 9.98 38.22
CA ASP A 689 -11.32 10.08 38.39
C ASP A 689 -11.99 10.01 37.01
N VAL A 690 -12.76 8.95 36.76
CA VAL A 690 -13.48 8.70 35.51
C VAL A 690 -14.97 9.02 35.61
N SER A 691 -15.41 9.72 36.66
CA SER A 691 -16.83 10.03 36.89
C SER A 691 -17.46 10.81 35.72
N LEU A 692 -16.70 11.72 35.10
CA LEU A 692 -17.16 12.49 33.95
C LEU A 692 -17.34 11.60 32.70
N GLU A 693 -16.39 10.71 32.46
CA GLU A 693 -16.37 9.76 31.35
C GLU A 693 -17.53 8.77 31.46
N LEU A 694 -17.77 8.23 32.66
CA LEU A 694 -18.91 7.36 32.94
C LEU A 694 -20.24 8.07 32.72
N TRP A 695 -20.40 9.27 33.28
CA TRP A 695 -21.61 10.06 33.09
C TRP A 695 -21.84 10.33 31.60
N ALA A 696 -20.81 10.71 30.86
CA ALA A 696 -20.91 10.99 29.43
C ALA A 696 -21.29 9.73 28.63
N ALA A 697 -20.66 8.59 28.92
CA ALA A 697 -20.92 7.31 28.26
C ALA A 697 -22.33 6.79 28.53
N GLN A 698 -22.82 6.90 29.77
CA GLN A 698 -24.19 6.51 30.14
C GLN A 698 -25.24 7.27 29.31
N HIS A 699 -24.98 8.53 28.94
CA HIS A 699 -25.86 9.33 28.06
C HIS A 699 -25.68 9.04 26.56
N LYS A 700 -24.99 7.96 26.21
CA LYS A 700 -24.73 7.53 24.82
C LYS A 700 -25.14 6.09 24.52
N VAL A 701 -25.52 5.31 25.52
CA VAL A 701 -25.85 3.88 25.36
C VAL A 701 -27.12 3.62 24.54
N GLU A 702 -28.06 4.55 24.46
CA GLU A 702 -29.38 4.33 23.83
C GLU A 702 -29.31 3.78 22.40
N LEU A 703 -28.37 4.27 21.57
CA LEU A 703 -28.21 3.74 20.21
C LEU A 703 -27.66 2.31 20.24
N PHE A 704 -26.73 2.03 21.16
CA PHE A 704 -26.15 0.70 21.34
C PHE A 704 -27.23 -0.30 21.75
N GLU A 705 -28.02 0.04 22.77
CA GLU A 705 -29.11 -0.81 23.24
C GLU A 705 -30.14 -1.10 22.15
N LYS A 706 -30.44 -0.11 21.30
CA LYS A 706 -31.36 -0.27 20.17
C LYS A 706 -30.80 -1.16 19.06
N VAL A 707 -29.52 -1.01 18.73
CA VAL A 707 -28.90 -1.76 17.63
C VAL A 707 -28.61 -3.20 18.03
N PHE A 708 -28.08 -3.41 19.23
CA PHE A 708 -27.68 -4.72 19.74
C PHE A 708 -28.79 -5.43 20.51
N LYS A 709 -29.94 -4.77 20.74
CA LYS A 709 -31.10 -5.28 21.52
C LYS A 709 -30.70 -5.87 22.88
N CYS A 710 -29.79 -5.19 23.56
CA CYS A 710 -29.36 -5.54 24.92
C CYS A 710 -29.40 -4.29 25.80
N LYS A 711 -29.39 -4.47 27.12
CA LYS A 711 -29.13 -3.38 28.08
C LYS A 711 -27.63 -3.15 28.20
N VAL A 712 -27.21 -1.91 28.41
CA VAL A 712 -25.79 -1.61 28.69
C VAL A 712 -25.61 -1.26 30.16
N SER A 713 -24.67 -1.93 30.81
CA SER A 713 -24.18 -1.58 32.15
C SER A 713 -22.73 -1.15 32.06
N ILE A 714 -22.35 -0.04 32.71
CA ILE A 714 -20.97 0.44 32.74
C ILE A 714 -20.46 0.37 34.17
N VAL A 715 -19.38 -0.37 34.39
CA VAL A 715 -18.79 -0.61 35.72
C VAL A 715 -17.30 -0.26 35.70
N ILE A 716 -16.74 0.16 36.84
CA ILE A 716 -15.30 0.42 36.98
C ILE A 716 -14.66 -0.81 37.62
N THR A 717 -13.46 -1.19 37.19
CA THR A 717 -12.64 -2.18 37.91
C THR A 717 -11.84 -1.53 39.05
N ASP A 718 -11.81 -2.18 40.20
CA ASP A 718 -11.02 -1.76 41.37
C ASP A 718 -9.55 -2.27 41.31
N HIS A 719 -9.20 -3.09 40.31
CA HIS A 719 -7.94 -3.83 40.31
C HIS A 719 -6.73 -2.98 39.90
N ARG A 720 -5.83 -2.73 40.86
CA ARG A 720 -4.61 -1.96 40.64
C ARG A 720 -3.51 -2.69 39.85
N ASP A 721 -3.40 -4.03 39.81
CA ASP A 721 -2.15 -4.64 39.31
C ASP A 721 -2.19 -6.07 38.68
N GLU A 722 -3.32 -6.78 38.54
CA GLU A 722 -3.23 -8.24 38.22
C GLU A 722 -3.56 -8.67 36.79
N LEU A 723 -4.14 -7.82 35.94
CA LEU A 723 -4.49 -8.20 34.55
C LEU A 723 -3.32 -8.12 33.54
N PHE A 724 -2.16 -7.59 33.94
CA PHE A 724 -1.04 -7.30 33.03
C PHE A 724 0.17 -8.25 33.15
N GLN A 725 0.10 -9.30 33.99
CA GLN A 725 1.20 -10.27 34.17
C GLN A 725 1.04 -11.61 33.43
N SER A 726 -0.07 -11.84 32.72
CA SER A 726 -0.19 -13.00 31.81
C SER A 726 -0.27 -12.48 30.38
N GLY A 727 0.91 -12.24 29.79
CA GLY A 727 1.06 -12.02 28.35
C GLY A 727 0.87 -13.28 27.53
#